data_AF-A0A857JMG4-F1
#
_entry.id   AF-A0A857JMG4-F1
#
_cell.length_a   1.000
_cell.length_b   1.000
_cell.length_c   1.000
_cell.angle_alpha   90.00
_cell.angle_beta   90.00
_cell.angle_gamma   90.00
#
_symmetry.space_group_name_H-M   'P 1'
#
loop_
_entity.id
_entity.type
_entity.pdbx_description
1 polymer ?
#
loop_
_entity_poly.entity_id
_entity_poly.type
_entity_poly.pdbx_seq_one_letter_code
_entity_poly.pdbx_strand_id
1 'polypeptide(L)'
;MGGKFDSLGPQAYKYIIRIALLPLLSIGVMGCKTDNASEHASIYKQPELGTRSTIPLLKKHGFKFKDLNKDGELNAYEDWRLPASTRARDLVARMTLEEKAGTLMHGSMSAFGDVDYDMARAKRLILQNNIGSVITRLSSEAKLLANGNNKLQTMAEQRRLGIPLSISTDPRNHFNYLAGASVSAGSFSKWPETLGFAAVGDPDLVRQFGDIARQEYRSVGIVQALSPMADLSTEPRWPRVVGTFGENAELAKLLVGAYVEGFQNGAQGLNPNSVATVVKHWVGYGAAKDGYDSHNYYGRYATFPNNNFEYHIKPFESAFSANVSGVMPTYSILQNLVYKGNKIEQVGVGYNRYLLTDLLRGEYKFDGVVLSDWAITLDCSDICKYGEVDGQRQEIPDLSTAWGVMELSPQQRYAKALKAGIDQFGGVEDPQPLIDSVKSGLVTEERVAQSAYRIMLQKFELGLFENPFVDEALALNIVGNEEFQAKADLAQAKALVLLENKHQLLPLASSAKKLYLYGIDADVAANFGFTVVDDVEDADLAILRLDTPFEQTHKNYVFGRRHHEGNLSFEPGNPDYDAVVKASAHVPTIATIFLERPAVLTSIQDKLDGIIGNFGVSDKVLLSVILGHYKPEGKLPIELPSSMAAVIAQQADTPFDSNAPLYPFGYGLSYE
;
A
#
# COMPACT_ATOMS: atom_id res chain seq x y z
N MET A 1 21.93 26.80 61.67
CA MET A 1 23.36 27.02 62.00
C MET A 1 24.15 26.28 60.93
N GLY A 2 24.67 26.95 59.89
CA GLY A 2 26.06 27.42 59.80
C GLY A 2 27.00 26.23 59.45
N GLY A 3 27.79 26.19 58.38
CA GLY A 3 28.26 27.22 57.46
C GLY A 3 28.96 26.65 56.21
N LYS A 4 29.52 27.58 55.44
CA LYS A 4 30.13 27.50 54.10
C LYS A 4 31.64 27.17 54.10
N PHE A 5 32.16 27.00 52.87
CA PHE A 5 33.51 27.29 52.33
C PHE A 5 34.47 26.08 52.25
N ASP A 6 35.30 25.84 51.23
CA ASP A 6 35.47 26.36 49.86
C ASP A 6 36.59 25.53 49.15
N SER A 7 36.65 25.62 47.82
CA SER A 7 37.86 25.70 46.96
C SER A 7 38.50 24.48 46.25
N LEU A 8 38.99 24.81 45.03
CA LEU A 8 39.96 24.16 44.12
C LEU A 8 39.33 23.15 43.14
N GLY A 9 39.29 23.31 41.81
CA GLY A 9 40.02 24.14 40.84
C GLY A 9 40.53 23.23 39.70
N PRO A 10 40.16 23.42 38.41
CA PRO A 10 40.60 22.54 37.31
C PRO A 10 41.77 23.12 36.47
N GLN A 11 42.81 22.31 36.24
CA GLN A 11 43.82 22.51 35.17
C GLN A 11 43.32 21.80 33.90
N ALA A 12 43.03 22.47 32.78
CA ALA A 12 43.92 23.13 31.82
C ALA A 12 44.61 22.17 30.83
N TYR A 13 44.09 22.09 29.59
CA TYR A 13 44.91 22.03 28.37
C TYR A 13 44.24 22.82 27.24
N LYS A 14 45.07 23.65 26.60
CA LYS A 14 44.77 24.71 25.62
C LYS A 14 44.55 24.13 24.22
N TYR A 15 43.70 24.75 23.39
CA TYR A 15 44.05 25.13 22.01
C TYR A 15 43.32 26.40 21.58
N ILE A 16 44.01 27.16 20.74
CA ILE A 16 43.96 28.62 20.55
C ILE A 16 42.97 29.03 19.44
N ILE A 17 42.23 30.11 19.72
CA ILE A 17 41.38 30.86 18.80
C ILE A 17 42.24 31.58 17.74
N ARG A 18 41.90 31.46 16.46
CA ARG A 18 42.29 32.42 15.41
C ARG A 18 41.04 33.02 14.77
N ILE A 19 40.73 34.25 15.19
CA ILE A 19 39.84 35.18 14.50
C ILE A 19 40.72 35.96 13.51
N ALA A 20 40.35 35.97 12.23
CA ALA A 20 40.93 36.85 11.23
C ALA A 20 39.89 37.92 10.85
N LEU A 21 40.13 39.14 11.33
CA LEU A 21 39.61 40.41 10.81
C LEU A 21 40.50 40.85 9.64
N LEU A 22 39.92 41.44 8.59
CA LEU A 22 40.55 42.44 7.67
C LEU A 22 39.47 42.99 6.69
N PRO A 23 39.67 44.16 6.04
CA PRO A 23 38.87 45.35 6.29
C PRO A 23 38.15 45.90 5.05
N LEU A 24 37.37 46.96 5.27
CA LEU A 24 36.63 47.75 4.28
C LEU A 24 37.51 48.67 3.40
N LEU A 25 37.04 48.80 2.15
CA LEU A 25 37.09 49.93 1.21
C LEU A 25 38.36 50.23 0.36
N SER A 26 38.17 50.06 -0.95
CA SER A 26 38.67 50.99 -1.97
C SER A 26 37.78 50.95 -3.24
N ILE A 27 37.29 52.12 -3.63
CA ILE A 27 36.53 52.43 -4.87
C ILE A 27 37.51 52.50 -6.05
N GLY A 28 37.14 51.97 -7.23
CA GLY A 28 37.94 52.16 -8.45
C GLY A 28 37.42 51.48 -9.73
N VAL A 29 36.58 52.21 -10.47
CA VAL A 29 36.49 52.35 -11.95
C VAL A 29 36.44 51.09 -12.85
N MET A 30 35.27 50.91 -13.45
CA MET A 30 34.94 50.58 -14.86
C MET A 30 36.04 49.97 -15.76
N GLY A 31 35.79 48.74 -16.22
CA GLY A 31 36.46 48.15 -17.38
C GLY A 31 35.60 47.04 -17.98
N CYS A 32 34.99 47.30 -19.14
CA CYS A 32 34.34 46.28 -19.97
C CYS A 32 35.32 45.13 -20.23
N LYS A 33 34.95 43.92 -19.81
CA LYS A 33 35.51 42.68 -20.36
C LYS A 33 34.35 41.77 -20.77
N THR A 34 34.39 41.46 -22.05
CA THR A 34 33.53 40.56 -22.80
C THR A 34 33.28 39.25 -22.05
N ASP A 35 32.00 38.91 -21.88
CA ASP A 35 31.53 37.61 -21.42
C ASP A 35 32.01 36.51 -22.39
N ASN A 36 33.06 35.79 -22.00
CA ASN A 36 33.40 34.52 -22.64
C ASN A 36 32.45 33.45 -22.12
N ALA A 37 31.41 33.17 -22.89
CA ALA A 37 30.40 32.14 -22.65
C ALA A 37 30.93 30.68 -22.73
N SER A 38 32.22 30.43 -22.49
CA SER A 38 32.87 29.13 -22.72
C SER A 38 33.57 28.52 -21.50
N GLU A 39 33.48 29.10 -20.30
CA GLU A 39 34.09 28.52 -19.08
C GLU A 39 33.11 27.85 -18.11
N HIS A 40 31.79 27.90 -18.37
CA HIS A 40 30.83 27.05 -17.65
C HIS A 40 30.65 25.71 -18.40
N ALA A 41 31.66 24.84 -18.32
CA ALA A 41 31.52 23.45 -18.71
C ALA A 41 30.58 22.71 -17.72
N SER A 42 29.28 22.90 -17.93
CA SER A 42 28.12 22.05 -17.62
C SER A 42 28.20 21.10 -16.40
N ILE A 43 28.04 21.63 -15.18
CA ILE A 43 27.72 20.82 -13.97
C ILE A 43 26.37 20.09 -14.06
N TYR A 44 25.57 20.37 -15.09
CA TYR A 44 24.21 19.86 -15.25
C TYR A 44 24.15 18.81 -16.37
N LYS A 45 23.54 17.65 -16.10
CA LYS A 45 23.15 16.67 -17.12
C LYS A 45 21.70 16.93 -17.49
N GLN A 46 21.44 17.27 -18.75
CA GLN A 46 20.06 17.53 -19.21
C GLN A 46 19.19 16.28 -19.04
N PRO A 47 18.01 16.38 -18.39
CA PRO A 47 17.06 15.28 -18.32
C PRO A 47 16.42 15.02 -19.69
N GLU A 48 15.85 13.83 -19.86
CA GLU A 48 14.95 13.58 -20.98
C GLU A 48 13.69 14.43 -20.81
N LEU A 49 13.28 15.12 -21.88
CA LEU A 49 12.09 15.96 -21.88
C LEU A 49 11.00 15.28 -22.71
N GLY A 50 10.02 14.68 -22.05
CA GLY A 50 8.87 14.06 -22.69
C GLY A 50 7.74 15.05 -22.91
N THR A 51 7.27 15.19 -24.14
CA THR A 51 6.09 15.99 -24.52
C THR A 51 5.41 15.31 -25.72
N ARG A 52 4.08 15.23 -25.72
CA ARG A 52 3.35 14.51 -26.79
C ARG A 52 2.46 15.37 -27.67
N SER A 53 2.15 16.62 -27.32
CA SER A 53 1.34 17.43 -28.25
C SER A 53 1.29 18.95 -28.06
N THR A 54 1.66 19.54 -26.91
CA THR A 54 1.29 20.96 -26.68
C THR A 54 2.32 21.85 -25.99
N ILE A 55 3.39 21.31 -25.42
CA ILE A 55 4.32 22.11 -24.61
C ILE A 55 5.54 22.54 -25.44
N PRO A 56 5.75 23.87 -25.69
CA PRO A 56 6.92 24.37 -26.37
C PRO A 56 8.21 24.08 -25.59
N LEU A 57 9.34 24.04 -26.30
CA LEU A 57 10.65 23.94 -25.68
C LEU A 57 11.40 25.27 -25.77
N LEU A 58 11.79 25.79 -24.61
CA LEU A 58 12.67 26.95 -24.50
C LEU A 58 14.12 26.50 -24.63
N LYS A 59 14.97 27.34 -25.22
CA LYS A 59 16.42 27.16 -25.24
C LYS A 59 17.07 28.30 -24.47
N LYS A 60 17.73 27.99 -23.36
CA LYS A 60 18.45 28.96 -22.53
C LYS A 60 19.80 28.36 -22.12
N HIS A 61 20.89 29.10 -22.33
CA HIS A 61 22.26 28.70 -21.94
C HIS A 61 22.68 27.28 -22.38
N GLY A 62 22.33 26.88 -23.61
CA GLY A 62 22.68 25.56 -24.15
C GLY A 62 21.77 24.40 -23.69
N PHE A 63 20.82 24.65 -22.79
CA PHE A 63 19.87 23.67 -22.28
C PHE A 63 18.46 23.88 -22.83
N LYS A 64 17.66 22.81 -22.80
CA LYS A 64 16.23 22.83 -23.13
C LYS A 64 15.37 22.76 -21.87
N PHE A 65 14.22 23.44 -21.91
CA PHE A 65 13.22 23.46 -20.84
C PHE A 65 11.82 23.38 -21.43
N LYS A 66 10.87 22.78 -20.71
CA LYS A 66 9.46 22.76 -21.09
C LYS A 66 8.82 24.09 -20.67
N ASP A 67 8.21 24.81 -21.60
CA ASP A 67 7.36 25.97 -21.36
C ASP A 67 5.95 25.48 -20.95
N LEU A 68 5.85 24.99 -19.72
CA LEU A 68 4.68 24.30 -19.19
C LEU A 68 3.45 25.22 -19.16
N ASN A 69 3.62 26.51 -18.85
CA ASN A 69 2.53 27.49 -18.87
C ASN A 69 2.31 28.21 -20.21
N LYS A 70 3.19 27.99 -21.20
CA LYS A 70 3.11 28.53 -22.56
C LYS A 70 3.23 30.06 -22.59
N ASP A 71 4.05 30.65 -21.72
CA ASP A 71 4.25 32.11 -21.65
C ASP A 71 5.52 32.61 -22.37
N GLY A 72 6.36 31.68 -22.86
CA GLY A 72 7.59 31.99 -23.59
C GLY A 72 8.79 32.35 -22.70
N GLU A 73 8.62 32.37 -21.38
CA GLU A 73 9.67 32.66 -20.40
C GLU A 73 10.03 31.41 -19.59
N LEU A 74 11.29 31.34 -19.15
CA LEU A 74 11.72 30.23 -18.29
C LEU A 74 11.35 30.57 -16.84
N ASN A 75 10.22 30.04 -16.37
CA ASN A 75 9.78 30.20 -14.99
C ASN A 75 10.57 29.28 -14.05
N ALA A 76 10.65 29.64 -12.76
CA ALA A 76 11.47 28.86 -11.82
C ALA A 76 10.99 27.41 -11.67
N TYR A 77 9.67 27.15 -11.71
CA TYR A 77 9.15 25.78 -11.66
C TYR A 77 9.45 24.94 -12.92
N GLU A 78 9.77 25.57 -14.05
CA GLU A 78 10.15 24.90 -15.30
C GLU A 78 11.65 24.61 -15.39
N ASP A 79 12.44 25.28 -14.56
CA ASP A 79 13.89 25.13 -14.52
C ASP A 79 14.30 23.91 -13.68
N TRP A 80 14.50 22.77 -14.36
CA TRP A 80 14.93 21.51 -13.77
C TRP A 80 16.31 21.56 -13.10
N ARG A 81 17.05 22.66 -13.22
CA ARG A 81 18.32 22.88 -12.50
C ARG A 81 18.10 23.35 -11.06
N LEU A 82 16.90 23.85 -10.74
CA LEU A 82 16.56 24.31 -9.41
C LEU A 82 16.08 23.15 -8.52
N PRO A 83 16.26 23.24 -7.18
CA PRO A 83 15.75 22.23 -6.26
C PRO A 83 14.23 22.04 -6.40
N ALA A 84 13.76 20.80 -6.24
CA ALA A 84 12.35 20.44 -6.29
C ALA A 84 11.47 21.32 -5.36
N SER A 85 11.99 21.65 -4.17
CA SER A 85 11.31 22.52 -3.21
C SER A 85 11.14 23.97 -3.70
N THR A 86 12.13 24.53 -4.39
CA THR A 86 12.04 25.86 -5.02
C THR A 86 11.00 25.85 -6.13
N ARG A 87 11.04 24.82 -6.98
CA ARG A 87 10.09 24.63 -8.09
C ARG A 87 8.65 24.48 -7.59
N ALA A 88 8.45 23.67 -6.54
CA ALA A 88 7.15 23.48 -5.90
C ALA A 88 6.58 24.78 -5.31
N ARG A 89 7.40 25.60 -4.65
CA ARG A 89 6.95 26.90 -4.10
C ARG A 89 6.54 27.86 -5.20
N ASP A 90 7.34 28.00 -6.25
CA ASP A 90 7.04 28.87 -7.39
C ASP A 90 5.75 28.42 -8.09
N LEU A 91 5.58 27.11 -8.32
CA LEU A 91 4.36 26.58 -8.93
C LEU A 91 3.11 26.86 -8.08
N VAL A 92 3.15 26.57 -6.78
CA VAL A 92 1.99 26.77 -5.89
C VAL A 92 1.61 28.25 -5.77
N ALA A 93 2.58 29.17 -5.81
CA ALA A 93 2.32 30.61 -5.81
C ALA A 93 1.57 31.07 -7.07
N ARG A 94 1.70 30.34 -8.17
CA ARG A 94 1.04 30.62 -9.46
C ARG A 94 -0.34 29.97 -9.59
N MET A 95 -0.69 29.04 -8.71
CA MET A 95 -1.95 28.32 -8.78
C MET A 95 -3.13 29.16 -8.27
N THR A 96 -4.28 29.06 -8.93
CA THR A 96 -5.55 29.57 -8.39
C THR A 96 -6.04 28.68 -7.23
N LEU A 97 -7.04 29.16 -6.48
CA LEU A 97 -7.69 28.36 -5.44
C LEU A 97 -8.27 27.05 -6.02
N GLU A 98 -8.89 27.09 -7.19
CA GLU A 98 -9.47 25.94 -7.87
C GLU A 98 -8.39 24.93 -8.29
N GLU A 99 -7.24 25.39 -8.79
CA GLU A 99 -6.11 24.51 -9.13
C GLU A 99 -5.50 23.87 -7.88
N LYS A 100 -5.39 24.63 -6.78
CA LYS A 100 -4.93 24.10 -5.49
C LYS A 100 -5.91 23.04 -4.99
N ALA A 101 -7.20 23.38 -4.91
CA ALA A 101 -8.23 22.45 -4.43
C ALA A 101 -8.31 21.16 -5.27
N GLY A 102 -8.24 21.26 -6.60
CA GLY A 102 -8.21 20.09 -7.48
C GLY A 102 -6.97 19.20 -7.26
N THR A 103 -5.82 19.78 -6.93
CA THR A 103 -4.59 19.03 -6.60
C THR A 103 -4.75 18.18 -5.35
N LEU A 104 -5.54 18.64 -4.37
CA LEU A 104 -5.80 17.90 -3.15
C LEU A 104 -6.77 16.73 -3.36
N MET A 105 -7.38 16.59 -4.54
CA MET A 105 -8.26 15.46 -4.86
C MET A 105 -7.47 14.28 -5.44
N HIS A 106 -7.88 13.06 -5.08
CA HIS A 106 -7.35 11.81 -5.66
C HIS A 106 -8.50 11.02 -6.28
N GLY A 107 -8.74 11.26 -7.57
CA GLY A 107 -9.88 10.71 -8.30
C GLY A 107 -9.71 9.22 -8.67
N SER A 108 -10.81 8.55 -9.01
CA SER A 108 -10.78 7.19 -9.54
C SER A 108 -11.02 7.19 -11.04
N MET A 109 -10.08 6.69 -11.83
CA MET A 109 -10.31 6.55 -13.27
C MET A 109 -11.33 5.45 -13.54
N SER A 110 -12.40 5.80 -14.25
CA SER A 110 -13.35 4.82 -14.79
C SER A 110 -12.83 4.25 -16.11
N ALA A 111 -13.22 3.02 -16.40
CA ALA A 111 -12.87 2.32 -17.62
C ALA A 111 -14.10 1.62 -18.21
N PHE A 112 -14.07 1.40 -19.53
CA PHE A 112 -15.05 0.54 -20.21
C PHE A 112 -14.49 -0.89 -20.23
N GLY A 113 -14.96 -1.72 -19.29
CA GLY A 113 -14.32 -3.01 -18.99
C GLY A 113 -12.87 -2.82 -18.53
N ASP A 114 -12.01 -3.79 -18.80
CA ASP A 114 -10.58 -3.73 -18.48
C ASP A 114 -9.72 -3.12 -19.59
N VAL A 115 -10.32 -2.51 -20.62
CA VAL A 115 -9.62 -2.23 -21.89
C VAL A 115 -9.10 -0.80 -22.02
N ASP A 116 -9.97 0.21 -21.84
CA ASP A 116 -9.57 1.62 -22.00
C ASP A 116 -10.35 2.53 -21.02
N TYR A 117 -9.76 3.68 -20.71
CA TYR A 117 -10.36 4.66 -19.81
C TYR A 117 -11.59 5.33 -20.45
N ASP A 118 -12.55 5.71 -19.62
CA ASP A 118 -13.57 6.69 -20.01
C ASP A 118 -12.92 8.08 -20.14
N MET A 119 -12.44 8.38 -21.35
CA MET A 119 -11.74 9.63 -21.65
C MET A 119 -12.63 10.87 -21.51
N ALA A 120 -13.95 10.73 -21.65
CA ALA A 120 -14.87 11.85 -21.45
C ALA A 120 -14.97 12.21 -19.96
N ARG A 121 -15.05 11.21 -19.08
CA ARG A 121 -14.95 11.42 -17.64
C ARG A 121 -13.57 11.93 -17.24
N ALA A 122 -12.50 11.33 -17.75
CA ALA A 122 -11.13 11.78 -17.48
C ALA A 122 -10.93 13.27 -17.83
N LYS A 123 -11.50 13.72 -18.96
CA LYS A 123 -11.48 15.14 -19.36
C LYS A 123 -12.12 16.06 -18.33
N ARG A 124 -13.28 15.68 -17.77
CA ARG A 124 -13.92 16.48 -16.71
C ARG A 124 -13.03 16.54 -15.47
N LEU A 125 -12.55 15.39 -15.00
CA LEU A 125 -11.72 15.30 -13.81
C LEU A 125 -10.42 16.12 -13.94
N ILE A 126 -9.68 15.94 -15.02
CA ILE A 126 -8.33 16.50 -15.18
C ILE A 126 -8.39 17.98 -15.58
N LEU A 127 -9.23 18.35 -16.55
CA LEU A 127 -9.24 19.70 -17.12
C LEU A 127 -10.23 20.64 -16.43
N GLN A 128 -11.39 20.14 -15.99
CA GLN A 128 -12.43 21.00 -15.40
C GLN A 128 -12.26 21.06 -13.87
N ASN A 129 -12.09 19.91 -13.22
CA ASN A 129 -11.96 19.81 -11.77
C ASN A 129 -10.51 19.93 -11.28
N ASN A 130 -9.56 20.15 -12.19
CA ASN A 130 -8.15 20.35 -11.86
C ASN A 130 -7.49 19.18 -11.09
N ILE A 131 -8.02 17.97 -11.19
CA ILE A 131 -7.50 16.80 -10.46
C ILE A 131 -6.08 16.48 -10.91
N GLY A 132 -5.15 16.43 -9.95
CA GLY A 132 -3.73 16.20 -10.17
C GLY A 132 -3.26 14.77 -9.89
N SER A 133 -4.10 13.95 -9.27
CA SER A 133 -3.76 12.58 -8.88
C SER A 133 -4.93 11.65 -9.10
N VAL A 134 -4.66 10.48 -9.65
CA VAL A 134 -5.70 9.52 -10.03
C VAL A 134 -5.24 8.10 -9.73
N ILE A 135 -6.17 7.24 -9.32
CA ILE A 135 -5.91 5.80 -9.23
C ILE A 135 -6.35 5.10 -10.51
N THR A 136 -5.50 4.21 -11.02
CA THR A 136 -5.85 3.26 -12.07
C THR A 136 -6.20 1.89 -11.50
N ARG A 137 -7.29 1.33 -12.02
CA ARG A 137 -7.73 -0.06 -11.79
C ARG A 137 -7.76 -0.89 -13.06
N LEU A 138 -7.22 -0.36 -14.17
CA LEU A 138 -7.10 -1.13 -15.41
C LEU A 138 -6.20 -2.34 -15.19
N SER A 139 -6.70 -3.52 -15.54
CA SER A 139 -5.97 -4.80 -15.43
C SER A 139 -5.53 -5.37 -16.78
N SER A 140 -5.49 -4.52 -17.83
CA SER A 140 -5.06 -4.89 -19.18
C SER A 140 -3.56 -5.18 -19.33
N GLU A 141 -3.21 -5.75 -20.48
CA GLU A 141 -1.84 -5.93 -20.98
C GLU A 141 -1.00 -4.64 -20.81
N ALA A 142 0.28 -4.81 -20.48
CA ALA A 142 1.18 -3.71 -20.14
C ALA A 142 1.22 -2.58 -21.18
N LYS A 143 1.19 -2.90 -22.48
CA LYS A 143 1.16 -1.90 -23.56
C LYS A 143 -0.09 -1.03 -23.54
N LEU A 144 -1.26 -1.65 -23.33
CA LEU A 144 -2.54 -0.94 -23.29
C LEU A 144 -2.61 -0.03 -22.06
N LEU A 145 -2.13 -0.53 -20.91
CA LEU A 145 -2.03 0.27 -19.70
C LEU A 145 -1.08 1.47 -19.87
N ALA A 146 0.12 1.25 -20.42
CA ALA A 146 1.08 2.31 -20.73
C ALA A 146 0.48 3.35 -21.70
N ASN A 147 -0.22 2.90 -22.74
CA ASN A 147 -0.89 3.77 -23.70
C ASN A 147 -2.00 4.60 -23.04
N GLY A 148 -2.86 3.97 -22.24
CA GLY A 148 -3.91 4.63 -21.46
C GLY A 148 -3.34 5.70 -20.55
N ASN A 149 -2.29 5.38 -19.80
CA ASN A 149 -1.63 6.32 -18.90
C ASN A 149 -0.96 7.48 -19.65
N ASN A 150 -0.33 7.22 -20.80
CA ASN A 150 0.19 8.27 -21.68
C ASN A 150 -0.92 9.20 -22.22
N LYS A 151 -2.11 8.68 -22.56
CA LYS A 151 -3.27 9.51 -22.96
C LYS A 151 -3.70 10.45 -21.83
N LEU A 152 -3.74 9.98 -20.58
CA LEU A 152 -4.05 10.80 -19.41
C LEU A 152 -3.00 11.90 -19.20
N GLN A 153 -1.71 11.58 -19.31
CA GLN A 153 -0.64 12.57 -19.20
C GLN A 153 -0.69 13.61 -20.32
N THR A 154 -1.00 13.19 -21.55
CA THR A 154 -1.17 14.10 -22.70
C THR A 154 -2.31 15.09 -22.46
N MET A 155 -3.38 14.64 -21.79
CA MET A 155 -4.47 15.53 -21.37
C MET A 155 -4.00 16.52 -20.31
N ALA A 156 -3.21 16.08 -19.33
CA ALA A 156 -2.68 16.95 -18.27
C ALA A 156 -1.80 18.10 -18.83
N GLU A 157 -1.05 17.87 -19.91
CA GLU A 157 -0.26 18.92 -20.59
C GLU A 157 -1.11 20.10 -21.11
N GLN A 158 -2.40 19.89 -21.35
CA GLN A 158 -3.31 20.93 -21.84
C GLN A 158 -3.66 21.96 -20.76
N ARG A 159 -3.46 21.62 -19.48
CA ARG A 159 -3.75 22.53 -18.36
C ARG A 159 -2.91 23.79 -18.44
N ARG A 160 -3.40 24.86 -17.81
CA ARG A 160 -2.78 26.19 -17.81
C ARG A 160 -1.32 26.16 -17.31
N LEU A 161 -1.02 25.35 -16.30
CA LEU A 161 0.31 25.23 -15.70
C LEU A 161 1.06 23.95 -16.09
N GLY A 162 0.50 23.13 -17.00
CA GLY A 162 1.14 21.88 -17.45
C GLY A 162 1.46 20.87 -16.35
N ILE A 163 0.69 20.86 -15.24
CA ILE A 163 0.96 19.99 -14.07
C ILE A 163 0.68 18.52 -14.45
N PRO A 164 1.68 17.62 -14.36
CA PRO A 164 1.51 16.20 -14.68
C PRO A 164 0.70 15.46 -13.62
N LEU A 165 0.09 14.33 -14.00
CA LEU A 165 -0.65 13.48 -13.09
C LEU A 165 0.27 12.59 -12.26
N SER A 166 -0.14 12.32 -11.02
CA SER A 166 0.35 11.18 -10.25
C SER A 166 -0.65 10.04 -10.48
N ILE A 167 -0.21 9.01 -11.21
CA ILE A 167 -1.03 7.83 -11.48
C ILE A 167 -0.66 6.77 -10.44
N SER A 168 -1.63 6.42 -9.59
CA SER A 168 -1.45 5.47 -8.50
C SER A 168 -2.12 4.13 -8.78
N THR A 169 -1.75 3.10 -8.02
CA THR A 169 -2.45 1.80 -8.02
C THR A 169 -2.47 1.22 -6.61
N ASP A 170 -3.50 0.42 -6.31
CA ASP A 170 -3.47 -0.54 -5.19
C ASP A 170 -2.51 -1.70 -5.55
N PRO A 171 -2.03 -2.50 -4.58
CA PRO A 171 -1.16 -3.65 -4.87
C PRO A 171 -1.66 -4.49 -6.05
N ARG A 172 -0.77 -4.80 -7.00
CA ARG A 172 -1.11 -5.54 -8.23
C ARG A 172 -0.10 -6.59 -8.65
N ASN A 173 0.78 -7.01 -7.75
CA ASN A 173 1.75 -8.06 -8.01
C ASN A 173 1.42 -9.36 -7.26
N HIS A 174 0.22 -9.47 -6.69
CA HIS A 174 -0.19 -10.61 -5.88
C HIS A 174 -1.35 -11.38 -6.55
N PHE A 175 -1.83 -12.43 -5.91
CA PHE A 175 -2.87 -13.30 -6.46
C PHE A 175 -4.28 -12.68 -6.39
N ASN A 176 -4.44 -11.56 -5.67
CA ASN A 176 -5.63 -10.72 -5.63
C ASN A 176 -6.86 -11.48 -5.08
N TYR A 177 -6.80 -11.81 -3.80
CA TYR A 177 -7.88 -12.51 -3.09
C TYR A 177 -8.85 -11.58 -2.34
N LEU A 178 -8.51 -10.30 -2.15
CA LEU A 178 -9.36 -9.33 -1.42
C LEU A 178 -9.85 -8.19 -2.33
N ALA A 179 -11.12 -8.25 -2.73
CA ALA A 179 -11.74 -7.24 -3.58
C ALA A 179 -11.73 -5.84 -2.94
N GLY A 180 -11.25 -4.85 -3.68
CA GLY A 180 -11.16 -3.46 -3.18
C GLY A 180 -9.94 -3.16 -2.32
N ALA A 181 -9.06 -4.14 -2.08
CA ALA A 181 -7.77 -3.94 -1.43
C ALA A 181 -6.57 -4.08 -2.38
N SER A 182 -6.75 -4.76 -3.51
CA SER A 182 -5.74 -5.01 -4.55
C SER A 182 -6.37 -4.99 -5.96
N VAL A 183 -5.52 -4.98 -6.98
CA VAL A 183 -5.87 -5.16 -8.39
C VAL A 183 -5.28 -6.49 -8.87
N SER A 184 -5.93 -7.16 -9.81
CA SER A 184 -5.40 -8.39 -10.43
C SER A 184 -4.01 -8.16 -11.03
N ALA A 185 -3.12 -9.13 -10.89
CA ALA A 185 -1.78 -9.06 -11.46
C ALA A 185 -1.79 -8.99 -12.99
N GLY A 186 -2.75 -9.63 -13.66
CA GLY A 186 -2.77 -9.67 -15.13
C GLY A 186 -1.41 -10.16 -15.67
N SER A 187 -0.72 -9.32 -16.44
CA SER A 187 0.60 -9.61 -16.98
C SER A 187 1.77 -9.32 -16.03
N PHE A 188 1.55 -8.72 -14.86
CA PHE A 188 2.62 -8.39 -13.90
C PHE A 188 3.17 -9.65 -13.24
N SER A 189 4.45 -9.60 -12.85
CA SER A 189 5.05 -10.69 -12.09
C SER A 189 4.21 -11.01 -10.84
N LYS A 190 3.95 -12.29 -10.60
CA LYS A 190 2.99 -12.75 -9.58
C LYS A 190 3.70 -13.34 -8.37
N TRP A 191 3.63 -12.64 -7.25
CA TRP A 191 4.30 -12.90 -5.98
C TRP A 191 3.31 -13.40 -4.92
N PRO A 192 3.78 -14.04 -3.83
CA PRO A 192 2.90 -14.32 -2.70
C PRO A 192 2.33 -13.03 -2.12
N GLU A 193 1.21 -13.12 -1.41
CA GLU A 193 0.65 -12.03 -0.60
C GLU A 193 1.66 -11.61 0.49
N THR A 194 1.45 -10.46 1.15
CA THR A 194 2.37 -9.91 2.14
C THR A 194 2.57 -10.80 3.36
N LEU A 195 1.57 -11.60 3.73
CA LEU A 195 1.75 -12.67 4.73
C LEU A 195 2.78 -13.72 4.28
N GLY A 196 2.87 -14.03 2.98
CA GLY A 196 3.89 -14.95 2.48
C GLY A 196 5.30 -14.36 2.60
N PHE A 197 5.46 -13.05 2.36
CA PHE A 197 6.73 -12.38 2.66
C PHE A 197 7.06 -12.42 4.16
N ALA A 198 6.06 -12.24 5.02
CA ALA A 198 6.24 -12.39 6.46
C ALA A 198 6.60 -13.82 6.86
N ALA A 199 6.05 -14.82 6.16
CA ALA A 199 6.37 -16.22 6.41
C ALA A 199 7.82 -16.56 6.09
N VAL A 200 8.38 -15.95 5.04
CA VAL A 200 9.82 -16.04 4.74
C VAL A 200 10.65 -15.25 5.74
N GLY A 201 10.17 -14.06 6.13
CA GLY A 201 10.82 -13.20 7.12
C GLY A 201 12.14 -12.58 6.65
N ASP A 202 12.33 -12.44 5.34
CA ASP A 202 13.56 -11.92 4.71
C ASP A 202 13.36 -10.50 4.14
N PRO A 203 13.90 -9.46 4.80
CA PRO A 203 13.83 -8.08 4.29
C PRO A 203 14.51 -7.89 2.93
N ASP A 204 15.54 -8.66 2.59
CA ASP A 204 16.22 -8.53 1.29
C ASP A 204 15.35 -9.04 0.16
N LEU A 205 14.60 -10.13 0.39
CA LEU A 205 13.58 -10.60 -0.55
C LEU A 205 12.46 -9.56 -0.74
N VAL A 206 11.98 -8.93 0.34
CA VAL A 206 10.95 -7.89 0.24
C VAL A 206 11.46 -6.66 -0.51
N ARG A 207 12.72 -6.25 -0.29
CA ARG A 207 13.35 -5.15 -1.03
C ARG A 207 13.51 -5.48 -2.51
N GLN A 208 13.91 -6.72 -2.84
CA GLN A 208 14.01 -7.19 -4.21
C GLN A 208 12.64 -7.18 -4.90
N PHE A 209 11.60 -7.66 -4.22
CA PHE A 209 10.22 -7.57 -4.72
C PHE A 209 9.84 -6.11 -4.99
N GLY A 210 10.05 -5.21 -4.02
CA GLY A 210 9.72 -3.80 -4.17
C GLY A 210 10.45 -3.13 -5.33
N ASP A 211 11.72 -3.47 -5.56
CA ASP A 211 12.48 -2.95 -6.70
C ASP A 211 11.97 -3.48 -8.05
N ILE A 212 11.59 -4.76 -8.14
CA ILE A 212 11.02 -5.35 -9.36
C ILE A 212 9.65 -4.73 -9.65
N ALA A 213 8.75 -4.70 -8.67
CA ALA A 213 7.42 -4.11 -8.82
C ALA A 213 7.51 -2.62 -9.20
N ARG A 214 8.47 -1.87 -8.62
CA ARG A 214 8.79 -0.50 -9.02
C ARG A 214 9.13 -0.39 -10.51
N GLN A 215 9.99 -1.26 -11.03
CA GLN A 215 10.37 -1.26 -12.44
C GLN A 215 9.17 -1.54 -13.35
N GLU A 216 8.35 -2.53 -13.00
CA GLU A 216 7.12 -2.84 -13.74
C GLU A 216 6.14 -1.64 -13.71
N TYR A 217 5.90 -1.03 -12.54
CA TYR A 217 5.00 0.11 -12.39
C TYR A 217 5.49 1.32 -13.19
N ARG A 218 6.78 1.65 -13.08
CA ARG A 218 7.39 2.75 -13.82
C ARG A 218 7.30 2.54 -15.32
N SER A 219 7.42 1.30 -15.81
CA SER A 219 7.32 1.00 -17.25
C SER A 219 5.95 1.30 -17.85
N VAL A 220 4.88 1.24 -17.04
CA VAL A 220 3.50 1.54 -17.47
C VAL A 220 3.03 2.93 -17.03
N GLY A 221 3.89 3.76 -16.46
CA GLY A 221 3.56 5.13 -16.03
C GLY A 221 2.85 5.23 -14.68
N ILE A 222 2.86 4.16 -13.88
CA ILE A 222 2.43 4.19 -12.47
C ILE A 222 3.59 4.71 -11.63
N VAL A 223 3.33 5.72 -10.80
CA VAL A 223 4.36 6.44 -10.04
C VAL A 223 4.05 6.55 -8.55
N GLN A 224 2.93 5.98 -8.12
CA GLN A 224 2.54 5.91 -6.72
C GLN A 224 1.89 4.56 -6.40
N ALA A 225 2.33 3.91 -5.33
CA ALA A 225 1.76 2.68 -4.81
C ALA A 225 1.03 2.98 -3.50
N LEU A 226 -0.25 2.61 -3.41
CA LEU A 226 -1.05 2.79 -2.20
C LEU A 226 -0.81 1.63 -1.22
N SER A 227 0.46 1.44 -0.88
CA SER A 227 1.01 0.30 -0.14
C SER A 227 2.39 0.67 0.43
N PRO A 228 2.92 -0.11 1.40
CA PRO A 228 2.38 -1.33 2.00
C PRO A 228 1.34 -1.06 3.10
N MET A 229 0.59 -2.10 3.47
CA MET A 229 -0.10 -2.12 4.75
C MET A 229 0.90 -2.48 5.87
N ALA A 230 1.00 -1.60 6.86
CA ALA A 230 1.75 -1.73 8.10
C ALA A 230 0.82 -2.06 9.29
N ASP A 231 -0.43 -2.42 9.01
CA ASP A 231 -1.36 -2.95 10.00
C ASP A 231 -0.89 -4.31 10.53
N LEU A 232 -1.35 -4.69 11.72
CA LEU A 232 -1.03 -5.97 12.37
C LEU A 232 -2.25 -6.87 12.42
N SER A 233 -2.05 -8.17 12.23
CA SER A 233 -3.13 -9.18 12.25
C SER A 233 -3.45 -9.68 13.66
N THR A 234 -3.68 -8.77 14.61
CA THR A 234 -4.00 -9.13 16.01
C THR A 234 -5.45 -9.56 16.21
N GLU A 235 -6.37 -9.14 15.33
CA GLU A 235 -7.74 -9.66 15.31
C GLU A 235 -7.91 -10.71 14.19
N PRO A 236 -8.01 -12.01 14.52
CA PRO A 236 -8.02 -13.12 13.55
C PRO A 236 -9.19 -13.10 12.57
N ARG A 237 -10.33 -12.53 12.96
CA ARG A 237 -11.55 -12.50 12.12
C ARG A 237 -11.53 -11.38 11.07
N TRP A 238 -10.58 -10.45 11.18
CA TRP A 238 -10.52 -9.28 10.32
C TRP A 238 -10.20 -9.67 8.86
N PRO A 239 -11.03 -9.27 7.87
CA PRO A 239 -10.89 -9.72 6.47
C PRO A 239 -9.61 -9.27 5.78
N ARG A 240 -8.85 -8.32 6.36
CA ARG A 240 -7.66 -7.73 5.72
C ARG A 240 -6.33 -8.27 6.23
N VAL A 241 -6.35 -9.34 7.05
CA VAL A 241 -5.15 -9.99 7.61
C VAL A 241 -4.15 -10.36 6.50
N VAL A 242 -4.62 -10.87 5.36
CA VAL A 242 -3.78 -11.24 4.21
C VAL A 242 -2.86 -10.13 3.69
N GLY A 243 -3.30 -8.87 3.81
CA GLY A 243 -2.55 -7.70 3.37
C GLY A 243 -1.51 -7.20 4.38
N THR A 244 -1.42 -7.81 5.57
CA THR A 244 -0.45 -7.44 6.61
C THR A 244 0.89 -8.17 6.44
N PHE A 245 1.87 -7.84 7.28
CA PHE A 245 3.08 -8.63 7.49
C PHE A 245 3.00 -9.50 8.76
N GLY A 246 1.79 -9.92 9.14
CA GLY A 246 1.53 -10.79 10.29
C GLY A 246 1.27 -10.02 11.59
N GLU A 247 1.30 -10.75 12.71
CA GLU A 247 0.95 -10.22 14.04
C GLU A 247 2.17 -9.72 14.83
N ASN A 248 3.39 -10.07 14.38
CA ASN A 248 4.63 -9.65 15.03
C ASN A 248 5.06 -8.25 14.57
N ALA A 249 5.03 -7.26 15.48
CA ALA A 249 5.31 -5.88 15.13
C ALA A 249 6.79 -5.60 14.76
N GLU A 250 7.74 -6.35 15.32
CA GLU A 250 9.16 -6.18 14.97
C GLU A 250 9.46 -6.76 13.58
N LEU A 251 8.89 -7.93 13.26
CA LEU A 251 8.95 -8.49 11.92
C LEU A 251 8.28 -7.56 10.90
N ALA A 252 7.04 -7.13 11.17
CA ALA A 252 6.32 -6.21 10.30
C ALA A 252 7.09 -4.90 10.09
N LYS A 253 7.70 -4.34 11.15
CA LYS A 253 8.57 -3.16 11.06
C LYS A 253 9.74 -3.38 10.10
N LEU A 254 10.45 -4.51 10.17
CA LEU A 254 11.56 -4.79 9.26
C LEU A 254 11.09 -4.88 7.80
N LEU A 255 10.00 -5.59 7.55
CA LEU A 255 9.51 -5.84 6.19
C LEU A 255 8.84 -4.61 5.56
N VAL A 256 8.10 -3.81 6.33
CA VAL A 256 7.54 -2.54 5.88
C VAL A 256 8.64 -1.58 5.43
N GLY A 257 9.73 -1.47 6.20
CA GLY A 257 10.89 -0.65 5.82
C GLY A 257 11.50 -1.10 4.49
N ALA A 258 11.77 -2.40 4.35
CA ALA A 258 12.33 -2.98 3.12
C ALA A 258 11.42 -2.79 1.90
N TYR A 259 10.10 -2.88 2.07
CA TYR A 259 9.13 -2.61 1.01
C TYR A 259 9.24 -1.16 0.52
N VAL A 260 9.24 -0.20 1.46
CA VAL A 260 9.39 1.24 1.14
C VAL A 260 10.70 1.49 0.40
N GLU A 261 11.81 0.92 0.87
CA GLU A 261 13.12 1.06 0.22
C GLU A 261 13.13 0.53 -1.21
N GLY A 262 12.53 -0.65 -1.45
CA GLY A 262 12.45 -1.23 -2.79
C GLY A 262 11.66 -0.34 -3.76
N PHE A 263 10.45 0.08 -3.37
CA PHE A 263 9.61 0.93 -4.21
C PHE A 263 10.15 2.35 -4.40
N GLN A 264 10.73 2.95 -3.35
CA GLN A 264 11.28 4.30 -3.45
C GLN A 264 12.70 4.35 -4.02
N ASN A 265 13.26 3.21 -4.44
CA ASN A 265 14.61 3.12 -4.97
C ASN A 265 15.66 3.68 -3.96
N GLY A 266 15.57 3.19 -2.72
CA GLY A 266 16.45 3.53 -1.60
C GLY A 266 15.73 4.15 -0.39
N ALA A 267 16.49 4.33 0.69
CA ALA A 267 15.99 4.84 1.98
C ALA A 267 16.05 6.38 2.12
N GLN A 268 16.56 7.10 1.11
CA GLN A 268 16.83 8.55 1.19
C GLN A 268 15.64 9.40 0.70
N GLY A 269 14.46 8.80 0.55
CA GLY A 269 13.28 9.45 0.00
C GLY A 269 13.21 9.35 -1.52
N LEU A 270 12.34 10.17 -2.11
CA LEU A 270 12.01 10.10 -3.53
C LEU A 270 13.15 10.58 -4.44
N ASN A 271 13.27 9.91 -5.58
CA ASN A 271 14.12 10.28 -6.69
C ASN A 271 13.40 9.95 -8.03
N PRO A 272 13.95 10.36 -9.20
CA PRO A 272 13.26 10.19 -10.48
C PRO A 272 12.97 8.74 -10.91
N ASN A 273 13.57 7.76 -10.24
CA ASN A 273 13.34 6.34 -10.50
C ASN A 273 12.40 5.68 -9.47
N SER A 274 11.97 6.41 -8.45
CA SER A 274 11.08 5.93 -7.40
C SER A 274 9.65 5.72 -7.89
N VAL A 275 8.93 4.84 -7.18
CA VAL A 275 7.48 4.88 -7.04
C VAL A 275 7.18 5.35 -5.62
N ALA A 276 6.39 6.40 -5.48
CA ALA A 276 6.00 6.95 -4.19
C ALA A 276 5.12 5.96 -3.42
N THR A 277 5.51 5.56 -2.21
CA THR A 277 4.72 4.65 -1.37
C THR A 277 3.85 5.41 -0.38
N VAL A 278 2.66 4.88 -0.12
CA VAL A 278 1.73 5.38 0.90
C VAL A 278 1.53 4.27 1.94
N VAL A 279 2.27 4.34 3.04
CA VAL A 279 2.14 3.35 4.12
C VAL A 279 0.80 3.52 4.84
N LYS A 280 0.11 2.43 5.11
CA LYS A 280 -1.28 2.45 5.60
C LYS A 280 -1.59 1.31 6.58
N HIS A 281 -2.59 1.36 7.45
CA HIS A 281 -3.48 2.50 7.66
C HIS A 281 -3.21 3.09 9.04
N TRP A 282 -2.59 4.28 9.09
CA TRP A 282 -2.20 4.97 10.32
C TRP A 282 -3.44 5.32 11.18
N VAL A 283 -3.67 4.72 12.35
CA VAL A 283 -2.93 3.60 12.92
C VAL A 283 -3.87 2.72 13.75
N GLY A 284 -3.57 1.43 13.80
CA GLY A 284 -4.29 0.46 14.64
C GLY A 284 -5.51 -0.17 13.97
N TYR A 285 -5.59 -0.17 12.63
CA TYR A 285 -6.75 -0.71 11.92
C TYR A 285 -6.99 -2.20 12.21
N GLY A 286 -5.91 -2.98 12.30
CA GLY A 286 -5.99 -4.40 12.59
C GLY A 286 -6.52 -4.76 13.99
N ALA A 287 -6.63 -3.79 14.91
CA ALA A 287 -7.35 -3.93 16.17
C ALA A 287 -8.87 -3.76 16.00
N ALA A 288 -9.40 -4.29 14.90
CA ALA A 288 -10.79 -4.15 14.48
C ALA A 288 -11.72 -4.76 15.52
N LYS A 289 -12.67 -3.98 16.01
CA LYS A 289 -13.62 -4.47 17.01
C LYS A 289 -14.46 -5.61 16.42
N ASP A 290 -14.46 -6.74 17.10
CA ASP A 290 -15.18 -7.97 16.70
C ASP A 290 -14.74 -8.54 15.33
N GLY A 291 -13.63 -8.06 14.76
CA GLY A 291 -13.15 -8.43 13.42
C GLY A 291 -13.84 -7.72 12.25
N TYR A 292 -14.71 -6.74 12.50
CA TYR A 292 -15.45 -6.09 11.43
C TYR A 292 -14.69 -4.96 10.77
N ASP A 293 -14.72 -4.93 9.44
CA ASP A 293 -13.97 -3.97 8.66
C ASP A 293 -14.61 -2.57 8.63
N SER A 294 -13.79 -1.54 8.84
CA SER A 294 -14.23 -0.15 8.96
C SER A 294 -14.61 0.54 7.64
N HIS A 295 -14.59 -0.15 6.49
CA HIS A 295 -15.35 0.34 5.32
C HIS A 295 -16.85 0.36 5.60
N ASN A 296 -17.32 -0.44 6.55
CA ASN A 296 -18.74 -0.57 6.87
C ASN A 296 -19.11 0.20 8.14
N TYR A 297 -20.36 0.67 8.18
CA TYR A 297 -20.90 1.33 9.37
C TYR A 297 -20.78 0.43 10.61
N TYR A 298 -21.13 -0.85 10.53
CA TYR A 298 -21.06 -1.77 11.68
C TYR A 298 -19.63 -2.04 12.18
N GLY A 299 -18.61 -1.92 11.31
CA GLY A 299 -17.19 -2.16 11.63
C GLY A 299 -16.38 -0.91 11.94
N ARG A 300 -17.02 0.24 12.17
CA ARG A 300 -16.36 1.57 12.29
C ARG A 300 -15.44 1.77 13.51
N TYR A 301 -15.25 0.78 14.36
CA TYR A 301 -14.48 0.89 15.61
C TYR A 301 -13.26 -0.02 15.63
N ALA A 302 -12.17 0.49 16.19
CA ALA A 302 -11.04 -0.31 16.65
C ALA A 302 -10.91 -0.16 18.18
N THR A 303 -10.45 -1.20 18.88
CA THR A 303 -10.42 -1.26 20.35
C THR A 303 -9.08 -1.74 20.87
N PHE A 304 -8.62 -1.18 21.99
CA PHE A 304 -7.32 -1.49 22.62
C PHE A 304 -7.50 -1.95 24.08
N PRO A 305 -8.15 -3.11 24.32
CA PRO A 305 -8.48 -3.57 25.66
C PRO A 305 -7.24 -3.80 26.56
N ASN A 306 -6.08 -4.14 25.99
CA ASN A 306 -4.84 -4.36 26.73
C ASN A 306 -3.90 -3.15 26.74
N ASN A 307 -4.39 -1.97 26.34
CA ASN A 307 -3.59 -0.75 26.19
C ASN A 307 -2.38 -0.93 25.24
N ASN A 308 -2.49 -1.80 24.24
CA ASN A 308 -1.37 -2.16 23.37
C ASN A 308 -1.24 -1.27 22.12
N PHE A 309 -1.77 -0.04 22.15
CA PHE A 309 -1.78 0.86 20.99
C PHE A 309 -0.39 1.15 20.41
N GLU A 310 0.64 1.27 21.25
CA GLU A 310 2.02 1.52 20.80
C GLU A 310 2.56 0.38 19.94
N TYR A 311 2.13 -0.86 20.19
CA TYR A 311 2.50 -2.02 19.37
C TYR A 311 2.05 -1.87 17.93
N HIS A 312 0.88 -1.26 17.69
CA HIS A 312 0.37 -0.96 16.35
C HIS A 312 1.06 0.21 15.65
N ILE A 313 1.85 1.02 16.36
CA ILE A 313 2.65 2.09 15.74
C ILE A 313 3.99 1.55 15.23
N LYS A 314 4.58 0.57 15.92
CA LYS A 314 5.91 0.02 15.62
C LYS A 314 6.17 -0.27 14.13
N PRO A 315 5.25 -0.87 13.36
CA PRO A 315 5.50 -1.17 11.95
C PRO A 315 5.80 0.07 11.08
N PHE A 316 5.25 1.23 11.46
CA PHE A 316 5.43 2.48 10.73
C PHE A 316 6.81 3.13 10.97
N GLU A 317 7.49 2.80 12.07
CA GLU A 317 8.77 3.43 12.45
C GLU A 317 9.85 3.25 11.38
N SER A 318 9.94 2.06 10.77
CA SER A 318 10.87 1.81 9.68
C SER A 318 10.46 2.47 8.37
N ALA A 319 9.16 2.64 8.11
CA ALA A 319 8.70 3.42 6.97
C ALA A 319 9.17 4.88 7.09
N PHE A 320 9.07 5.47 8.29
CA PHE A 320 9.58 6.82 8.54
C PHE A 320 11.10 6.89 8.41
N SER A 321 11.82 5.90 8.93
CA SER A 321 13.28 5.80 8.80
C SER A 321 13.74 5.68 7.34
N ALA A 322 12.92 5.04 6.48
CA ALA A 322 13.13 4.94 5.05
C ALA A 322 12.61 6.16 4.25
N ASN A 323 12.22 7.24 4.94
CA ASN A 323 11.66 8.46 4.35
C ASN A 323 10.47 8.16 3.42
N VAL A 324 9.50 7.37 3.91
CA VAL A 324 8.25 7.08 3.20
C VAL A 324 7.57 8.36 2.71
N SER A 325 7.11 8.35 1.47
CA SER A 325 6.56 9.54 0.83
C SER A 325 5.18 9.94 1.35
N GLY A 326 4.34 8.95 1.66
CA GLY A 326 2.95 9.16 2.05
C GLY A 326 2.53 8.30 3.22
N VAL A 327 1.51 8.78 3.95
CA VAL A 327 0.81 8.02 4.99
C VAL A 327 -0.69 8.11 4.70
N MET A 328 -1.39 6.99 4.82
CA MET A 328 -2.85 6.97 4.77
C MET A 328 -3.42 6.56 6.12
N PRO A 329 -4.33 7.34 6.72
CA PRO A 329 -4.90 7.01 8.00
C PRO A 329 -6.03 5.98 7.91
N THR A 330 -6.23 5.20 8.98
CA THR A 330 -7.36 4.28 9.10
C THR A 330 -8.70 5.01 9.17
N TYR A 331 -9.73 4.35 8.67
CA TYR A 331 -11.13 4.74 8.86
C TYR A 331 -11.56 4.74 10.33
N SER A 332 -11.02 3.82 11.13
CA SER A 332 -11.60 3.45 12.42
C SER A 332 -11.65 4.61 13.41
N ILE A 333 -12.75 4.66 14.17
CA ILE A 333 -12.79 5.40 15.44
C ILE A 333 -12.05 4.55 16.48
N LEU A 334 -10.98 5.10 17.07
CA LEU A 334 -10.25 4.42 18.15
C LEU A 334 -11.05 4.54 19.45
N GLN A 335 -11.87 3.52 19.72
CA GLN A 335 -12.91 3.56 20.74
C GLN A 335 -12.31 3.72 22.14
N ASN A 336 -12.68 4.81 22.81
CA ASN A 336 -12.28 5.14 24.18
C ASN A 336 -10.76 5.14 24.46
N LEU A 337 -9.92 5.21 23.42
CA LEU A 337 -8.46 5.19 23.58
C LEU A 337 -7.99 6.42 24.37
N VAL A 338 -7.12 6.18 25.35
CA VAL A 338 -6.31 7.19 26.02
C VAL A 338 -4.85 6.85 25.74
N TYR A 339 -4.11 7.78 25.13
CA TYR A 339 -2.71 7.56 24.77
C TYR A 339 -1.85 8.71 25.26
N LYS A 340 -0.78 8.40 26.00
CA LYS A 340 0.12 9.38 26.65
C LYS A 340 -0.64 10.46 27.45
N GLY A 341 -1.69 10.05 28.16
CA GLY A 341 -2.55 10.95 28.95
C GLY A 341 -3.58 11.75 28.15
N ASN A 342 -3.59 11.65 26.82
CA ASN A 342 -4.56 12.34 25.97
C ASN A 342 -5.73 11.41 25.64
N LYS A 343 -6.96 11.87 25.89
CA LYS A 343 -8.16 11.18 25.41
C LYS A 343 -8.28 11.41 23.91
N ILE A 344 -8.27 10.33 23.14
CA ILE A 344 -8.37 10.40 21.69
C ILE A 344 -9.80 10.75 21.28
N GLU A 345 -9.94 11.78 20.44
CA GLU A 345 -11.23 12.21 19.90
C GLU A 345 -11.94 11.04 19.20
N GLN A 346 -13.24 10.86 19.45
CA GLN A 346 -14.04 9.73 18.94
C GLN A 346 -14.51 9.99 17.51
N VAL A 347 -13.54 10.16 16.61
CA VAL A 347 -13.69 10.35 15.17
C VAL A 347 -12.71 9.43 14.44
N GLY A 348 -12.98 9.12 13.18
CA GLY A 348 -12.02 8.40 12.33
C GLY A 348 -10.67 9.11 12.28
N VAL A 349 -9.56 8.37 12.11
CA VAL A 349 -8.21 8.96 12.25
C VAL A 349 -7.93 10.08 11.23
N GLY A 350 -8.56 10.03 10.05
CA GLY A 350 -8.53 11.12 9.06
C GLY A 350 -9.04 12.48 9.58
N TYR A 351 -9.76 12.49 10.70
CA TYR A 351 -10.32 13.69 11.35
C TYR A 351 -9.65 14.02 12.69
N ASN A 352 -8.66 13.22 13.12
CA ASN A 352 -8.07 13.30 14.44
C ASN A 352 -6.77 14.10 14.42
N ARG A 353 -6.79 15.33 14.96
CA ARG A 353 -5.63 16.22 14.98
C ARG A 353 -4.46 15.68 15.80
N TYR A 354 -4.74 15.07 16.95
CA TYR A 354 -3.69 14.57 17.82
C TYR A 354 -2.88 13.47 17.13
N LEU A 355 -3.56 12.52 16.47
CA LEU A 355 -2.89 11.41 15.78
C LEU A 355 -2.16 11.84 14.50
N LEU A 356 -2.70 12.80 13.74
CA LEU A 356 -2.13 13.24 12.46
C LEU A 356 -1.13 14.39 12.57
N THR A 357 -1.38 15.37 13.44
CA THR A 357 -0.49 16.52 13.60
C THR A 357 0.47 16.30 14.77
N ASP A 358 -0.05 16.07 15.97
CA ASP A 358 0.80 16.12 17.17
C ASP A 358 1.70 14.88 17.27
N LEU A 359 1.16 13.69 16.99
CA LEU A 359 1.91 12.43 16.99
C LEU A 359 2.68 12.23 15.68
N LEU A 360 2.01 12.11 14.54
CA LEU A 360 2.66 11.77 13.26
C LEU A 360 3.65 12.84 12.77
N ARG A 361 3.23 14.12 12.71
CA ARG A 361 4.13 15.21 12.29
C ARG A 361 4.99 15.74 13.44
N GLY A 362 4.44 15.81 14.64
CA GLY A 362 5.10 16.39 15.81
C GLY A 362 6.14 15.46 16.43
N GLU A 363 5.78 14.23 16.78
CA GLU A 363 6.71 13.27 17.39
C GLU A 363 7.53 12.50 16.33
N TYR A 364 6.86 11.89 15.35
CA TYR A 364 7.51 11.07 14.31
C TYR A 364 8.13 11.87 13.16
N LYS A 365 7.96 13.21 13.15
CA LYS A 365 8.57 14.12 12.17
C LYS A 365 8.24 13.80 10.71
N PHE A 366 7.11 13.15 10.46
CA PHE A 366 6.67 12.89 9.09
C PHE A 366 6.36 14.20 8.36
N ASP A 367 7.04 14.46 7.23
CA ASP A 367 6.84 15.66 6.40
C ASP A 367 6.24 15.37 5.01
N GLY A 368 5.96 14.10 4.72
CA GLY A 368 5.32 13.68 3.47
C GLY A 368 3.83 14.03 3.39
N VAL A 369 3.16 13.47 2.38
CA VAL A 369 1.72 13.68 2.10
C VAL A 369 0.87 12.77 2.99
N VAL A 370 -0.07 13.35 3.74
CA VAL A 370 -1.13 12.57 4.38
C VAL A 370 -2.32 12.46 3.41
N LEU A 371 -2.48 11.30 2.79
CA LEU A 371 -3.57 10.99 1.86
C LEU A 371 -4.68 10.29 2.64
N SER A 372 -5.90 10.84 2.68
CA SER A 372 -7.03 10.13 3.29
C SER A 372 -7.33 8.83 2.55
N ASP A 373 -7.91 7.88 3.26
CA ASP A 373 -8.54 6.74 2.62
C ASP A 373 -9.89 7.15 1.97
N TRP A 374 -10.56 6.22 1.30
CA TRP A 374 -11.70 6.49 0.41
C TRP A 374 -12.97 6.89 1.15
N ALA A 375 -13.76 7.78 0.53
CA ALA A 375 -15.12 8.12 0.97
C ALA A 375 -15.26 8.83 2.33
N ILE A 376 -14.17 9.33 2.93
CA ILE A 376 -14.26 9.98 4.24
C ILE A 376 -15.16 11.23 4.21
N THR A 377 -15.31 11.89 3.05
CA THR A 377 -16.08 13.13 2.90
C THR A 377 -17.55 12.90 2.54
N LEU A 378 -17.95 11.68 2.16
CA LEU A 378 -19.28 11.37 1.65
C LEU A 378 -20.32 11.28 2.77
N ASP A 379 -21.58 11.61 2.46
CA ASP A 379 -22.70 11.50 3.40
C ASP A 379 -23.10 10.05 3.63
N CYS A 380 -23.45 9.70 4.87
CA CYS A 380 -23.96 8.37 5.21
C CYS A 380 -25.50 8.42 5.32
N SER A 381 -26.16 8.04 4.23
CA SER A 381 -27.61 7.86 4.14
C SER A 381 -28.10 6.68 5.01
N ASP A 382 -29.41 6.44 5.05
CA ASP A 382 -29.96 5.28 5.77
C ASP A 382 -29.47 3.96 5.18
N ILE A 383 -29.35 3.85 3.85
CA ILE A 383 -28.79 2.67 3.19
C ILE A 383 -27.30 2.46 3.55
N CYS A 384 -26.54 3.52 3.79
CA CYS A 384 -25.18 3.43 4.34
C CYS A 384 -25.15 2.84 5.76
N LYS A 385 -26.10 3.23 6.61
CA LYS A 385 -26.16 2.83 8.03
C LYS A 385 -26.71 1.42 8.25
N TYR A 386 -27.65 1.01 7.41
CA TYR A 386 -28.41 -0.23 7.60
C TYR A 386 -28.11 -1.31 6.56
N GLY A 387 -27.39 -0.97 5.49
CA GLY A 387 -26.99 -1.90 4.41
C GLY A 387 -28.11 -2.23 3.44
N GLU A 388 -29.37 -2.21 3.87
CA GLU A 388 -30.54 -2.37 3.00
C GLU A 388 -31.70 -1.51 3.50
N VAL A 389 -32.37 -0.81 2.59
CA VAL A 389 -33.56 0.01 2.86
C VAL A 389 -34.54 -0.19 1.70
N ASP A 390 -35.82 -0.44 2.01
CA ASP A 390 -36.89 -0.63 1.01
C ASP A 390 -36.56 -1.68 -0.09
N GLY A 391 -35.84 -2.74 0.29
CA GLY A 391 -35.40 -3.81 -0.62
C GLY A 391 -34.23 -3.43 -1.53
N GLN A 392 -33.66 -2.23 -1.39
CA GLN A 392 -32.44 -1.80 -2.07
C GLN A 392 -31.23 -2.01 -1.18
N ARG A 393 -30.25 -2.77 -1.68
CA ARG A 393 -28.97 -3.00 -1.01
C ARG A 393 -27.97 -1.90 -1.32
N GLN A 394 -27.09 -1.63 -0.37
CA GLN A 394 -26.02 -0.65 -0.51
C GLN A 394 -25.13 -0.98 -1.71
N GLU A 395 -24.83 0.02 -2.54
CA GLU A 395 -23.83 -0.04 -3.60
C GLU A 395 -22.66 0.91 -3.34
N ILE A 396 -21.62 0.87 -4.20
CA ILE A 396 -20.42 1.71 -4.04
C ILE A 396 -20.72 3.22 -3.89
N PRO A 397 -21.67 3.82 -4.64
CA PRO A 397 -22.02 5.23 -4.46
C PRO A 397 -22.66 5.56 -3.10
N ASP A 398 -23.19 4.56 -2.39
CA ASP A 398 -23.83 4.70 -1.08
C ASP A 398 -22.85 4.55 0.09
N LEU A 399 -21.55 4.44 -0.19
CA LEU A 399 -20.52 4.34 0.83
C LEU A 399 -20.23 5.69 1.47
N SER A 400 -19.98 5.65 2.77
CA SER A 400 -19.35 6.73 3.53
C SER A 400 -18.43 6.11 4.55
N THR A 401 -17.34 6.81 4.87
CA THR A 401 -16.46 6.48 6.00
C THR A 401 -16.22 7.71 6.88
N ALA A 402 -17.19 8.64 6.91
CA ALA A 402 -17.17 9.87 7.68
C ALA A 402 -17.37 9.64 9.21
N TRP A 403 -16.72 8.62 9.76
CA TRP A 403 -16.98 8.11 11.10
C TRP A 403 -16.71 9.15 12.19
N GLY A 404 -17.71 9.33 13.06
CA GLY A 404 -17.72 10.31 14.15
C GLY A 404 -18.03 11.76 13.71
N VAL A 405 -18.19 12.02 12.41
CA VAL A 405 -18.46 13.35 11.85
C VAL A 405 -19.56 13.36 10.78
N MET A 406 -20.41 12.34 10.77
CA MET A 406 -21.50 12.20 9.79
C MET A 406 -22.50 13.34 9.84
N GLU A 407 -22.66 14.01 10.99
CA GLU A 407 -23.57 15.16 11.14
C GLU A 407 -22.99 16.48 10.56
N LEU A 408 -21.69 16.53 10.27
CA LEU A 408 -21.07 17.69 9.64
C LEU A 408 -21.42 17.74 8.15
N SER A 409 -21.58 18.95 7.60
CA SER A 409 -21.68 19.09 6.14
C SER A 409 -20.39 18.68 5.44
N PRO A 410 -20.41 18.27 4.16
CA PRO A 410 -19.18 17.95 3.41
C PRO A 410 -18.10 19.04 3.53
N GLN A 411 -18.50 20.31 3.43
CA GLN A 411 -17.64 21.48 3.58
C GLN A 411 -16.95 21.54 4.96
N GLN A 412 -17.69 21.25 6.04
CA GLN A 412 -17.15 21.20 7.40
C GLN A 412 -16.22 19.98 7.60
N ARG A 413 -16.52 18.84 6.97
CA ARG A 413 -15.65 17.66 6.99
C ARG A 413 -14.30 17.95 6.33
N TYR A 414 -14.28 18.56 5.15
CA TYR A 414 -13.04 19.02 4.50
C TYR A 414 -12.21 19.93 5.42
N ALA A 415 -12.85 20.93 6.02
CA ALA A 415 -12.17 21.85 6.92
C ALA A 415 -11.60 21.13 8.15
N LYS A 416 -12.34 20.19 8.77
CA LYS A 416 -11.87 19.42 9.92
C LYS A 416 -10.69 18.52 9.54
N ALA A 417 -10.77 17.78 8.43
CA ALA A 417 -9.69 16.91 7.95
C ALA A 417 -8.39 17.69 7.66
N LEU A 418 -8.48 18.83 6.96
CA LEU A 418 -7.31 19.69 6.67
C LEU A 418 -6.65 20.26 7.93
N LYS A 419 -7.46 20.63 8.94
CA LYS A 419 -6.98 21.10 10.25
C LYS A 419 -6.40 19.98 11.10
N ALA A 420 -6.87 18.75 10.90
CA ALA A 420 -6.35 17.56 11.57
C ALA A 420 -4.97 17.18 11.02
N GLY A 421 -4.75 17.31 9.72
CA GLY A 421 -3.44 17.08 9.09
C GLY A 421 -3.48 16.43 7.72
N ILE A 422 -4.67 16.11 7.17
CA ILE A 422 -4.82 15.62 5.80
C ILE A 422 -4.25 16.65 4.82
N ASP A 423 -3.56 16.17 3.79
CA ASP A 423 -3.13 16.96 2.65
C ASP A 423 -3.89 16.59 1.37
N GLN A 424 -4.32 15.34 1.20
CA GLN A 424 -4.97 14.87 -0.02
C GLN A 424 -6.16 13.96 0.30
N PHE A 425 -7.20 13.95 -0.53
CA PHE A 425 -8.46 13.24 -0.31
C PHE A 425 -8.66 12.08 -1.29
N GLY A 426 -8.61 10.86 -0.76
CA GLY A 426 -8.81 9.59 -1.49
C GLY A 426 -10.23 9.39 -1.98
N GLY A 427 -10.39 9.06 -3.26
CA GLY A 427 -11.71 8.70 -3.82
C GLY A 427 -12.65 9.87 -4.03
N VAL A 428 -12.13 11.11 -4.02
CA VAL A 428 -12.94 12.31 -4.21
C VAL A 428 -12.63 12.97 -5.54
N GLU A 429 -13.69 13.41 -6.22
CA GLU A 429 -13.64 13.93 -7.59
C GLU A 429 -14.16 15.36 -7.72
N ASP A 430 -14.84 15.88 -6.70
CA ASP A 430 -15.39 17.23 -6.69
C ASP A 430 -14.65 18.13 -5.67
N PRO A 431 -13.87 19.13 -6.12
CA PRO A 431 -13.18 20.06 -5.24
C PRO A 431 -14.09 21.17 -4.70
N GLN A 432 -15.34 21.29 -5.17
CA GLN A 432 -16.21 22.42 -4.84
C GLN A 432 -16.45 22.59 -3.33
N PRO A 433 -16.74 21.53 -2.54
CA PRO A 433 -16.92 21.70 -1.10
C PRO A 433 -15.65 22.18 -0.38
N LEU A 434 -14.47 21.84 -0.88
CA LEU A 434 -13.20 22.38 -0.36
C LEU A 434 -13.07 23.87 -0.71
N ILE A 435 -13.35 24.27 -1.95
CA ILE A 435 -13.33 25.68 -2.38
C ILE A 435 -14.29 26.51 -1.53
N ASP A 436 -15.50 26.01 -1.30
CA ASP A 436 -16.49 26.68 -0.46
C ASP A 436 -15.99 26.79 0.98
N SER A 437 -15.31 25.77 1.52
CA SER A 437 -14.75 25.82 2.87
C SER A 437 -13.71 26.94 3.03
N VAL A 438 -12.98 27.28 1.97
CA VAL A 438 -12.08 28.44 1.95
C VAL A 438 -12.86 29.75 1.87
N LYS A 439 -13.81 29.85 0.92
CA LYS A 439 -14.61 31.07 0.70
C LYS A 439 -15.44 31.46 1.92
N SER A 440 -15.90 30.49 2.70
CA SER A 440 -16.62 30.69 3.96
C SER A 440 -15.73 30.94 5.18
N GLY A 441 -14.40 30.88 5.03
CA GLY A 441 -13.45 31.07 6.12
C GLY A 441 -13.31 29.89 7.08
N LEU A 442 -13.86 28.71 6.75
CA LEU A 442 -13.69 27.51 7.56
C LEU A 442 -12.24 27.00 7.53
N VAL A 443 -11.52 27.20 6.44
CA VAL A 443 -10.09 26.92 6.29
C VAL A 443 -9.41 28.03 5.49
N THR A 444 -8.14 28.31 5.76
CA THR A 444 -7.40 29.35 5.02
C THR A 444 -6.88 28.80 3.69
N GLU A 445 -6.78 29.66 2.67
CA GLU A 445 -6.12 29.28 1.41
C GLU A 445 -4.65 28.87 1.64
N GLU A 446 -3.98 29.48 2.63
CA GLU A 446 -2.61 29.10 3.01
C GLU A 446 -2.52 27.63 3.45
N ARG A 447 -3.48 27.13 4.22
CA ARG A 447 -3.49 25.71 4.62
C ARG A 447 -3.65 24.80 3.39
N VAL A 448 -4.49 25.18 2.43
CA VAL A 448 -4.64 24.46 1.16
C VAL A 448 -3.34 24.51 0.35
N ALA A 449 -2.68 25.67 0.28
CA ALA A 449 -1.42 25.86 -0.43
C ALA A 449 -0.28 25.03 0.17
N GLN A 450 -0.23 24.86 1.50
CA GLN A 450 0.74 23.99 2.17
C GLN A 450 0.57 22.51 1.75
N SER A 451 -0.67 22.03 1.63
CA SER A 451 -0.95 20.68 1.14
C SER A 451 -0.57 20.52 -0.34
N ALA A 452 -0.93 21.51 -1.17
CA ALA A 452 -0.55 21.54 -2.58
C ALA A 452 0.98 21.53 -2.76
N TYR A 453 1.72 22.24 -1.90
CA TYR A 453 3.19 22.23 -1.90
C TYR A 453 3.76 20.83 -1.68
N ARG A 454 3.26 20.06 -0.71
CA ARG A 454 3.74 18.69 -0.46
C ARG A 454 3.50 17.77 -1.65
N ILE A 455 2.31 17.86 -2.26
CA ILE A 455 1.95 17.06 -3.43
C ILE A 455 2.82 17.45 -4.64
N MET A 456 3.07 18.74 -4.86
CA MET A 456 3.93 19.21 -5.94
C MET A 456 5.39 18.83 -5.72
N LEU A 457 5.90 18.91 -4.49
CA LEU A 457 7.26 18.50 -4.14
C LEU A 457 7.53 17.05 -4.58
N GLN A 458 6.64 16.12 -4.23
CA GLN A 458 6.76 14.72 -4.66
C GLN A 458 6.80 14.58 -6.18
N LYS A 459 5.94 15.30 -6.91
CA LYS A 459 5.90 15.25 -8.38
C LYS A 459 7.20 15.74 -9.01
N PHE A 460 7.84 16.76 -8.43
CA PHE A 460 9.15 17.23 -8.87
C PHE A 460 10.27 16.23 -8.54
N GLU A 461 10.28 15.64 -7.35
CA GLU A 461 11.28 14.63 -6.95
C GLU A 461 11.21 13.37 -7.82
N LEU A 462 10.00 12.99 -8.25
CA LEU A 462 9.75 11.90 -9.19
C LEU A 462 10.09 12.24 -10.66
N GLY A 463 10.49 13.48 -10.96
CA GLY A 463 10.86 13.91 -12.32
C GLY A 463 9.68 14.01 -13.31
N LEU A 464 8.43 14.06 -12.83
CA LEU A 464 7.25 14.01 -13.69
C LEU A 464 7.08 15.25 -14.58
N PHE A 465 7.63 16.39 -14.16
CA PHE A 465 7.57 17.62 -14.94
C PHE A 465 8.50 17.58 -16.16
N GLU A 466 9.58 16.80 -16.08
CA GLU A 466 10.53 16.61 -17.18
C GLU A 466 10.01 15.55 -18.15
N ASN A 467 9.65 14.36 -17.65
CA ASN A 467 9.13 13.28 -18.47
C ASN A 467 8.07 12.44 -17.73
N PRO A 468 6.77 12.71 -17.94
CA PRO A 468 5.69 11.90 -17.37
C PRO A 468 5.30 10.70 -18.25
N PHE A 469 5.90 10.55 -19.44
CA PHE A 469 5.51 9.55 -20.44
C PHE A 469 6.41 8.32 -20.38
N VAL A 470 5.88 7.22 -20.88
CA VAL A 470 6.60 5.94 -20.96
C VAL A 470 6.58 5.36 -22.37
N ASP A 471 7.54 4.47 -22.64
CA ASP A 471 7.59 3.69 -23.87
C ASP A 471 6.67 2.46 -23.76
N GLU A 472 5.63 2.46 -24.59
CA GLU A 472 4.59 1.43 -24.62
C GLU A 472 5.10 0.08 -25.12
N ALA A 473 6.13 0.06 -25.98
CA ALA A 473 6.74 -1.18 -26.45
C ALA A 473 7.70 -1.75 -25.41
N LEU A 474 8.43 -0.90 -24.69
CA LEU A 474 9.31 -1.34 -23.61
C LEU A 474 8.52 -1.96 -22.44
N ALA A 475 7.33 -1.43 -22.14
CA ALA A 475 6.45 -1.96 -21.10
C ALA A 475 6.16 -3.47 -21.26
N LEU A 476 5.99 -3.95 -22.51
CA LEU A 476 5.76 -5.38 -22.79
C LEU A 476 6.94 -6.28 -22.44
N ASN A 477 8.16 -5.75 -22.54
CA ASN A 477 9.37 -6.53 -22.28
C ASN A 477 9.76 -6.50 -20.80
N ILE A 478 9.26 -5.54 -20.02
CA ILE A 478 9.57 -5.40 -18.60
C ILE A 478 8.55 -6.13 -17.75
N VAL A 479 7.26 -5.87 -17.96
CA VAL A 479 6.18 -6.39 -17.12
C VAL A 479 6.05 -7.90 -17.29
N GLY A 480 6.15 -8.64 -16.19
CA GLY A 480 5.99 -10.09 -16.15
C GLY A 480 7.06 -10.88 -16.88
N ASN A 481 8.23 -10.29 -17.14
CA ASN A 481 9.29 -11.00 -17.84
C ASN A 481 9.73 -12.27 -17.08
N GLU A 482 10.34 -13.21 -17.80
CA GLU A 482 10.68 -14.54 -17.27
C GLU A 482 11.60 -14.47 -16.04
N GLU A 483 12.53 -13.51 -15.98
CA GLU A 483 13.44 -13.35 -14.83
C GLU A 483 12.67 -12.88 -13.59
N PHE A 484 11.77 -11.91 -13.76
CA PHE A 484 10.93 -11.40 -12.67
C PHE A 484 9.97 -12.48 -12.17
N GLN A 485 9.34 -13.21 -13.09
CA GLN A 485 8.46 -14.31 -12.72
C GLN A 485 9.22 -15.47 -12.05
N ALA A 486 10.45 -15.79 -12.47
CA ALA A 486 11.25 -16.81 -11.81
C ALA A 486 11.60 -16.44 -10.35
N LYS A 487 11.89 -15.17 -10.07
CA LYS A 487 12.10 -14.68 -8.70
C LYS A 487 10.80 -14.74 -7.88
N ALA A 488 9.68 -14.43 -8.51
CA ALA A 488 8.37 -14.51 -7.88
C ALA A 488 7.97 -15.97 -7.57
N ASP A 489 8.23 -16.91 -8.49
CA ASP A 489 8.03 -18.35 -8.31
C ASP A 489 8.88 -18.88 -7.12
N LEU A 490 10.14 -18.43 -7.00
CA LEU A 490 10.99 -18.78 -5.86
C LEU A 490 10.45 -18.19 -4.55
N ALA A 491 9.97 -16.94 -4.55
CA ALA A 491 9.36 -16.33 -3.37
C ALA A 491 8.10 -17.09 -2.93
N GLN A 492 7.24 -17.50 -3.89
CA GLN A 492 6.09 -18.34 -3.62
C GLN A 492 6.50 -19.67 -2.97
N ALA A 493 7.52 -20.35 -3.51
CA ALA A 493 8.01 -21.63 -2.97
C ALA A 493 8.52 -21.49 -1.53
N LYS A 494 9.34 -20.46 -1.28
CA LYS A 494 9.88 -20.17 0.06
C LYS A 494 8.80 -19.83 1.06
N ALA A 495 7.73 -19.15 0.63
CA ALA A 495 6.63 -18.73 1.50
C ALA A 495 5.75 -19.90 1.99
N LEU A 496 5.86 -21.09 1.40
CA LEU A 496 5.08 -22.25 1.85
C LEU A 496 5.55 -22.73 3.22
N VAL A 497 4.58 -22.97 4.11
CA VAL A 497 4.81 -23.43 5.49
C VAL A 497 4.37 -24.88 5.61
N LEU A 498 5.30 -25.79 5.87
CA LEU A 498 4.96 -27.19 6.12
C LEU A 498 4.41 -27.33 7.55
N LEU A 499 3.12 -27.61 7.72
CA LEU A 499 2.47 -27.73 9.02
C LEU A 499 2.43 -29.18 9.50
N GLU A 500 2.20 -30.13 8.61
CA GLU A 500 2.18 -31.56 8.91
C GLU A 500 2.89 -32.35 7.81
N ASN A 501 3.58 -33.42 8.22
CA ASN A 501 4.25 -34.35 7.30
C ASN A 501 4.31 -35.75 7.92
N LYS A 502 3.15 -36.41 8.04
CA LYS A 502 3.05 -37.76 8.59
C LYS A 502 3.78 -38.75 7.69
N HIS A 503 4.45 -39.72 8.32
CA HIS A 503 5.19 -40.78 7.64
C HIS A 503 6.26 -40.30 6.64
N GLN A 504 6.73 -39.05 6.77
CA GLN A 504 7.66 -38.42 5.82
C GLN A 504 7.13 -38.50 4.37
N LEU A 505 5.82 -38.30 4.18
CA LEU A 505 5.17 -38.34 2.86
C LEU A 505 5.74 -37.29 1.89
N LEU A 506 6.09 -36.11 2.39
CA LEU A 506 6.68 -35.01 1.63
C LEU A 506 8.20 -34.92 1.88
N PRO A 507 9.02 -34.68 0.83
CA PRO A 507 8.62 -34.54 -0.57
C PRO A 507 8.15 -35.87 -1.17
N LEU A 508 7.14 -35.80 -2.04
CA LEU A 508 6.48 -36.96 -2.62
C LEU A 508 7.46 -37.75 -3.51
N ALA A 509 7.74 -39.00 -3.12
CA ALA A 509 8.52 -39.91 -3.95
C ALA A 509 7.77 -40.24 -5.26
N SER A 510 8.52 -40.45 -6.36
CA SER A 510 8.01 -40.64 -7.73
C SER A 510 7.16 -41.90 -7.98
N SER A 511 6.79 -42.64 -6.93
CA SER A 511 5.99 -43.87 -7.01
C SER A 511 4.49 -43.63 -7.14
N ALA A 512 3.95 -42.52 -6.64
CA ALA A 512 2.55 -42.16 -6.84
C ALA A 512 2.35 -41.64 -8.27
N LYS A 513 1.50 -42.32 -9.06
CA LYS A 513 1.28 -41.97 -10.47
C LYS A 513 -0.12 -41.45 -10.72
N LYS A 514 -1.10 -41.85 -9.92
CA LYS A 514 -2.50 -41.43 -10.05
C LYS A 514 -2.90 -40.47 -8.93
N LEU A 515 -3.38 -39.29 -9.30
CA LEU A 515 -3.80 -38.25 -8.37
C LEU A 515 -5.31 -37.99 -8.46
N TYR A 516 -5.96 -37.92 -7.30
CA TYR A 516 -7.23 -37.22 -7.16
C TYR A 516 -6.94 -35.76 -6.79
N LEU A 517 -7.54 -34.81 -7.50
CA LEU A 517 -7.29 -33.39 -7.30
C LEU A 517 -8.56 -32.66 -6.89
N TYR A 518 -8.42 -31.71 -5.96
CA TYR A 518 -9.47 -30.75 -5.60
C TYR A 518 -8.89 -29.34 -5.62
N GLY A 519 -9.44 -28.45 -6.44
CA GLY A 519 -8.96 -27.06 -6.53
C GLY A 519 -7.55 -26.90 -7.13
N ILE A 520 -7.05 -27.89 -7.87
CA ILE A 520 -5.73 -27.87 -8.53
C ILE A 520 -5.93 -28.18 -10.02
N ASP A 521 -5.25 -27.43 -10.88
CA ASP A 521 -5.31 -27.62 -12.33
C ASP A 521 -4.71 -28.99 -12.75
N ALA A 522 -5.57 -29.83 -13.32
CA ALA A 522 -5.21 -31.17 -13.77
C ALA A 522 -4.16 -31.16 -14.90
N ASP A 523 -4.17 -30.16 -15.78
CA ASP A 523 -3.21 -30.04 -16.87
C ASP A 523 -1.81 -29.73 -16.32
N VAL A 524 -1.74 -28.91 -15.26
CA VAL A 524 -0.46 -28.64 -14.58
C VAL A 524 0.07 -29.93 -13.95
N ALA A 525 -0.77 -30.69 -13.23
CA ALA A 525 -0.36 -31.97 -12.66
C ALA A 525 0.11 -32.97 -13.73
N ALA A 526 -0.60 -33.06 -14.87
CA ALA A 526 -0.22 -33.91 -15.99
C ALA A 526 1.17 -33.53 -16.56
N ASN A 527 1.51 -32.24 -16.61
CA ASN A 527 2.83 -31.77 -17.04
C ASN A 527 3.97 -32.19 -16.09
N PHE A 528 3.66 -32.48 -14.82
CA PHE A 528 4.60 -33.09 -13.87
C PHE A 528 4.66 -34.63 -13.96
N GLY A 529 3.92 -35.24 -14.90
CA GLY A 529 3.94 -36.68 -15.16
C GLY A 529 2.89 -37.48 -14.38
N PHE A 530 1.93 -36.83 -13.73
CA PHE A 530 0.85 -37.50 -13.03
C PHE A 530 -0.31 -37.86 -13.98
N THR A 531 -1.02 -38.93 -13.67
CA THR A 531 -2.32 -39.27 -14.26
C THR A 531 -3.40 -38.78 -13.30
N VAL A 532 -4.25 -37.85 -13.72
CA VAL A 532 -5.37 -37.38 -12.89
C VAL A 532 -6.56 -38.30 -13.08
N VAL A 533 -7.20 -38.70 -11.99
CA VAL A 533 -8.40 -39.57 -11.98
C VAL A 533 -9.60 -38.84 -11.39
N ASP A 534 -10.79 -39.19 -11.86
CA ASP A 534 -12.06 -38.55 -11.45
C ASP A 534 -12.57 -39.07 -10.10
N ASP A 535 -12.35 -40.34 -9.81
CA ASP A 535 -12.78 -41.03 -8.59
C ASP A 535 -11.59 -41.21 -7.63
N VAL A 536 -11.82 -40.96 -6.34
CA VAL A 536 -10.75 -41.01 -5.33
C VAL A 536 -10.26 -42.44 -5.10
N GLU A 537 -11.15 -43.41 -5.26
CA GLU A 537 -10.91 -44.84 -5.11
C GLU A 537 -9.90 -45.38 -6.14
N ASP A 538 -9.74 -44.68 -7.26
CA ASP A 538 -8.79 -45.01 -8.33
C ASP A 538 -7.42 -44.33 -8.17
N ALA A 539 -7.27 -43.43 -7.20
CA ALA A 539 -6.06 -42.65 -6.97
C ALA A 539 -5.06 -43.39 -6.07
N ASP A 540 -3.78 -43.02 -6.20
CA ASP A 540 -2.74 -43.42 -5.24
C ASP A 540 -2.66 -42.44 -4.07
N LEU A 541 -3.05 -41.17 -4.31
CA LEU A 541 -2.91 -40.02 -3.43
C LEU A 541 -3.92 -38.94 -3.82
N ALA A 542 -4.40 -38.17 -2.84
CA ALA A 542 -5.17 -36.95 -3.10
C ALA A 542 -4.35 -35.69 -2.77
N ILE A 543 -4.48 -34.66 -3.62
CA ILE A 543 -3.94 -33.31 -3.35
C ILE A 543 -5.09 -32.31 -3.44
N LEU A 544 -5.33 -31.61 -2.33
CA LEU A 544 -6.44 -30.68 -2.18
C LEU A 544 -5.94 -29.26 -1.95
N ARG A 545 -6.51 -28.28 -2.64
CA ARG A 545 -6.35 -26.85 -2.34
C ARG A 545 -7.62 -26.36 -1.64
N LEU A 546 -7.44 -25.88 -0.42
CA LEU A 546 -8.51 -25.43 0.47
C LEU A 546 -8.36 -23.94 0.76
N ASP A 547 -9.47 -23.26 0.97
CA ASP A 547 -9.52 -21.87 1.40
C ASP A 547 -9.80 -21.77 2.91
N THR A 548 -9.33 -20.70 3.55
CA THR A 548 -9.70 -20.43 4.95
C THR A 548 -11.21 -20.25 5.05
N PRO A 549 -11.92 -20.97 5.95
CA PRO A 549 -13.35 -20.81 6.12
C PRO A 549 -13.75 -19.37 6.45
N PHE A 550 -14.99 -19.01 6.08
CA PHE A 550 -15.54 -17.70 6.35
C PHE A 550 -17.07 -17.71 6.40
N GLU A 551 -17.60 -16.61 6.92
CA GLU A 551 -19.01 -16.27 6.90
C GLU A 551 -19.24 -14.97 6.12
N GLN A 552 -20.49 -14.77 5.72
CA GLN A 552 -20.96 -13.52 5.15
C GLN A 552 -22.17 -13.06 5.96
N THR A 553 -21.91 -12.55 7.17
CA THR A 553 -22.95 -12.11 8.10
C THR A 553 -23.61 -10.79 7.68
N HIS A 554 -22.98 -10.03 6.78
CA HIS A 554 -23.39 -8.68 6.39
C HIS A 554 -23.67 -8.51 4.89
N LYS A 555 -24.36 -9.47 4.26
CA LYS A 555 -24.61 -9.51 2.79
C LYS A 555 -25.32 -8.29 2.20
N ASN A 556 -25.97 -7.50 3.03
CA ASN A 556 -26.67 -6.30 2.60
C ASN A 556 -25.70 -5.15 2.29
N TYR A 557 -24.54 -5.13 2.94
CA TYR A 557 -23.47 -4.14 2.69
C TYR A 557 -22.60 -4.56 1.51
N VAL A 558 -22.08 -3.58 0.75
CA VAL A 558 -21.26 -3.87 -0.44
C VAL A 558 -19.95 -4.55 -0.13
N PHE A 559 -19.28 -4.17 0.95
CA PHE A 559 -18.09 -4.86 1.41
C PHE A 559 -18.42 -6.09 2.25
N GLY A 560 -19.49 -6.05 3.06
CA GLY A 560 -19.93 -7.22 3.84
C GLY A 560 -20.33 -8.45 3.00
N ARG A 561 -20.69 -8.27 1.71
CA ARG A 561 -20.91 -9.36 0.75
C ARG A 561 -19.69 -9.78 -0.07
N ARG A 562 -18.56 -9.09 0.10
CA ARG A 562 -17.31 -9.31 -0.66
C ARG A 562 -16.13 -9.72 0.22
N HIS A 563 -16.12 -9.31 1.48
CA HIS A 563 -15.10 -9.67 2.45
C HIS A 563 -15.41 -11.02 3.09
N HIS A 564 -14.35 -11.74 3.43
CA HIS A 564 -14.41 -12.97 4.21
C HIS A 564 -14.29 -12.63 5.71
N GLU A 565 -15.39 -12.75 6.45
CA GLU A 565 -15.46 -12.37 7.88
C GLU A 565 -15.78 -13.60 8.75
N GLY A 566 -15.72 -13.46 10.07
CA GLY A 566 -16.34 -14.41 11.00
C GLY A 566 -15.62 -15.76 11.10
N ASN A 567 -16.38 -16.86 11.03
CA ASN A 567 -15.92 -18.22 11.34
C ASN A 567 -14.68 -18.65 10.53
N LEU A 568 -13.74 -19.31 11.20
CA LEU A 568 -12.46 -19.78 10.66
C LEU A 568 -12.33 -21.32 10.68
N SER A 569 -13.36 -22.04 11.12
CA SER A 569 -13.34 -23.51 11.28
C SER A 569 -13.91 -24.26 10.09
N PHE A 570 -13.25 -25.37 9.75
CA PHE A 570 -13.76 -26.33 8.77
C PHE A 570 -14.83 -27.21 9.43
N GLU A 571 -16.05 -27.16 8.92
CA GLU A 571 -17.22 -27.83 9.51
C GLU A 571 -17.99 -28.61 8.43
N PRO A 572 -18.74 -29.68 8.80
CA PRO A 572 -19.59 -30.42 7.87
C PRO A 572 -20.51 -29.53 7.03
N GLY A 573 -20.56 -29.78 5.72
CA GLY A 573 -21.32 -28.96 4.77
C GLY A 573 -20.53 -27.78 4.19
N ASN A 574 -19.32 -27.51 4.68
CA ASN A 574 -18.34 -26.74 3.93
C ASN A 574 -17.72 -27.64 2.83
N PRO A 575 -17.69 -27.22 1.56
CA PRO A 575 -17.17 -28.05 0.46
C PRO A 575 -15.73 -28.53 0.65
N ASP A 576 -14.86 -27.71 1.23
CA ASP A 576 -13.46 -28.04 1.48
C ASP A 576 -13.33 -29.08 2.59
N TYR A 577 -14.12 -28.93 3.67
CA TYR A 577 -14.20 -29.94 4.72
C TYR A 577 -14.69 -31.29 4.17
N ASP A 578 -15.77 -31.26 3.38
CA ASP A 578 -16.37 -32.46 2.81
C ASP A 578 -15.40 -33.14 1.82
N ALA A 579 -14.62 -32.36 1.05
CA ALA A 579 -13.56 -32.87 0.18
C ALA A 579 -12.45 -33.57 0.98
N VAL A 580 -12.01 -32.98 2.10
CA VAL A 580 -11.03 -33.62 3.00
C VAL A 580 -11.57 -34.94 3.52
N VAL A 581 -12.81 -34.98 4.04
CA VAL A 581 -13.41 -36.21 4.59
C VAL A 581 -13.55 -37.29 3.51
N LYS A 582 -13.96 -36.92 2.29
CA LYS A 582 -14.06 -37.87 1.17
C LYS A 582 -12.70 -38.44 0.79
N ALA A 583 -11.69 -37.58 0.64
CA ALA A 583 -10.36 -37.96 0.19
C ALA A 583 -9.64 -38.86 1.21
N SER A 584 -9.57 -38.39 2.45
CA SER A 584 -8.86 -39.04 3.55
C SER A 584 -9.42 -40.41 3.95
N ALA A 585 -10.67 -40.71 3.59
CA ALA A 585 -11.26 -42.03 3.79
C ALA A 585 -10.68 -43.13 2.87
N HIS A 586 -10.04 -42.76 1.76
CA HIS A 586 -9.65 -43.70 0.70
C HIS A 586 -8.14 -43.75 0.46
N VAL A 587 -7.48 -42.59 0.44
CA VAL A 587 -6.08 -42.47 0.06
C VAL A 587 -5.33 -41.49 0.96
N PRO A 588 -4.00 -41.61 1.06
CA PRO A 588 -3.21 -40.58 1.72
C PRO A 588 -3.50 -39.21 1.09
N THR A 589 -3.65 -38.18 1.92
CA THR A 589 -4.19 -36.89 1.49
C THR A 589 -3.29 -35.74 1.93
N ILE A 590 -2.86 -34.93 0.96
CA ILE A 590 -2.14 -33.68 1.19
C ILE A 590 -3.09 -32.51 0.95
N ALA A 591 -3.16 -31.57 1.88
CA ALA A 591 -3.88 -30.32 1.69
C ALA A 591 -2.91 -29.13 1.67
N THR A 592 -3.11 -28.23 0.72
CA THR A 592 -2.58 -26.87 0.79
C THR A 592 -3.70 -25.92 1.18
N ILE A 593 -3.48 -25.06 2.18
CA ILE A 593 -4.51 -24.19 2.76
C ILE A 593 -4.11 -22.74 2.53
N PHE A 594 -4.95 -21.96 1.85
CA PHE A 594 -4.71 -20.53 1.69
C PHE A 594 -5.02 -19.79 2.99
N LEU A 595 -3.96 -19.47 3.74
CA LEU A 595 -4.01 -18.84 5.06
C LEU A 595 -4.13 -17.31 4.94
N GLU A 596 -5.21 -16.83 4.31
CA GLU A 596 -5.54 -15.39 4.30
C GLU A 596 -5.87 -14.83 5.69
N ARG A 597 -6.30 -15.72 6.59
CA ARG A 597 -6.64 -15.50 8.00
C ARG A 597 -6.24 -16.76 8.78
N PRO A 598 -6.12 -16.70 10.12
CA PRO A 598 -5.66 -17.82 10.93
C PRO A 598 -6.73 -18.91 11.08
N ALA A 599 -6.82 -19.80 10.09
CA ALA A 599 -7.77 -20.91 10.04
C ALA A 599 -7.67 -21.85 11.26
N VAL A 600 -8.81 -22.34 11.75
CA VAL A 600 -8.89 -23.39 12.77
C VAL A 600 -8.87 -24.76 12.07
N LEU A 601 -7.76 -25.48 12.20
CA LEU A 601 -7.52 -26.74 11.47
C LEU A 601 -7.86 -28.01 12.26
N THR A 602 -8.27 -27.87 13.52
CA THR A 602 -8.44 -28.99 14.48
C THR A 602 -9.36 -30.11 13.96
N SER A 603 -10.41 -29.78 13.20
CA SER A 603 -11.37 -30.76 12.70
C SER A 603 -10.86 -31.60 11.52
N ILE A 604 -9.81 -31.13 10.82
CA ILE A 604 -9.26 -31.76 9.62
C ILE A 604 -7.82 -32.26 9.78
N GLN A 605 -7.07 -31.78 10.77
CA GLN A 605 -5.65 -32.10 10.96
C GLN A 605 -5.38 -33.61 11.08
N ASP A 606 -6.22 -34.33 11.83
CA ASP A 606 -6.07 -35.77 12.06
C ASP A 606 -6.29 -36.59 10.78
N LYS A 607 -7.01 -36.03 9.79
CA LYS A 607 -7.40 -36.69 8.53
C LYS A 607 -6.39 -36.50 7.40
N LEU A 608 -5.44 -35.59 7.57
CA LEU A 608 -4.49 -35.22 6.53
C LEU A 608 -3.11 -35.80 6.83
N ASP A 609 -2.43 -36.31 5.81
CA ASP A 609 -1.07 -36.84 5.91
C ASP A 609 -0.01 -35.74 5.70
N GLY A 610 -0.34 -34.73 4.90
CA GLY A 610 0.48 -33.54 4.73
C GLY A 610 -0.38 -32.27 4.75
N ILE A 611 0.10 -31.23 5.42
CA ILE A 611 -0.55 -29.91 5.44
C ILE A 611 0.49 -28.87 5.08
N ILE A 612 0.20 -28.07 4.05
CA ILE A 612 1.01 -26.93 3.63
C ILE A 612 0.18 -25.65 3.76
N GLY A 613 0.58 -24.73 4.62
CA GLY A 613 0.05 -23.36 4.59
C GLY A 613 0.63 -22.59 3.40
N ASN A 614 -0.22 -21.90 2.64
CA ASN A 614 0.20 -21.04 1.55
C ASN A 614 -0.42 -19.63 1.66
N PHE A 615 0.21 -18.66 1.01
CA PHE A 615 -0.20 -17.25 1.02
C PHE A 615 -0.32 -16.71 -0.43
N GLY A 616 -0.86 -17.54 -1.34
CA GLY A 616 -0.87 -17.24 -2.77
C GLY A 616 0.28 -17.95 -3.47
N VAL A 617 -0.05 -19.06 -4.13
CA VAL A 617 0.91 -19.94 -4.84
C VAL A 617 0.27 -20.50 -6.10
N SER A 618 1.02 -20.52 -7.20
CA SER A 618 0.59 -21.18 -8.43
C SER A 618 0.67 -22.70 -8.30
N ASP A 619 -0.18 -23.43 -9.03
CA ASP A 619 -0.16 -24.90 -9.00
C ASP A 619 1.20 -25.48 -9.43
N LYS A 620 1.87 -24.82 -10.38
CA LYS A 620 3.23 -25.18 -10.81
C LYS A 620 4.23 -25.13 -9.66
N VAL A 621 4.23 -24.03 -8.90
CA VAL A 621 5.16 -23.85 -7.77
C VAL A 621 4.80 -24.81 -6.63
N LEU A 622 3.52 -24.95 -6.31
CA LEU A 622 3.03 -25.89 -5.31
C LEU A 622 3.50 -27.32 -5.60
N LEU A 623 3.26 -27.82 -6.82
CA LEU A 623 3.65 -29.18 -7.21
C LEU A 623 5.17 -29.34 -7.23
N SER A 624 5.92 -28.31 -7.62
CA SER A 624 7.39 -28.32 -7.54
C SER A 624 7.89 -28.47 -6.11
N VAL A 625 7.22 -27.84 -5.13
CA VAL A 625 7.56 -28.00 -3.71
C VAL A 625 7.14 -29.38 -3.20
N ILE A 626 5.94 -29.86 -3.55
CA ILE A 626 5.48 -31.21 -3.18
C ILE A 626 6.45 -32.28 -3.68
N LEU A 627 6.99 -32.14 -4.88
CA LEU A 627 7.99 -33.05 -5.47
C LEU A 627 9.43 -32.84 -4.97
N GLY A 628 9.67 -31.83 -4.11
CA GLY A 628 11.00 -31.55 -3.56
C GLY A 628 11.96 -30.85 -4.52
N HIS A 629 11.49 -30.31 -5.66
CA HIS A 629 12.31 -29.44 -6.51
C HIS A 629 12.69 -28.14 -5.80
N TYR A 630 11.81 -27.66 -4.92
CA TYR A 630 12.07 -26.59 -3.96
C TYR A 630 11.73 -27.06 -2.55
N LYS A 631 12.34 -26.41 -1.55
CA LYS A 631 12.06 -26.67 -0.13
C LYS A 631 11.09 -25.62 0.40
N PRO A 632 10.08 -26.00 1.22
CA PRO A 632 9.32 -25.04 1.99
C PRO A 632 10.23 -24.46 3.08
N GLU A 633 10.37 -23.14 3.11
CA GLU A 633 11.21 -22.41 4.07
C GLU A 633 10.39 -21.60 5.08
N GLY A 634 9.10 -21.41 4.79
CA GLY A 634 8.23 -20.50 5.51
C GLY A 634 7.99 -20.93 6.95
N LYS A 635 7.83 -19.93 7.81
CA LYS A 635 7.35 -20.05 9.17
C LYS A 635 6.05 -19.28 9.32
N LEU A 636 5.13 -19.73 10.17
CA LEU A 636 3.87 -19.06 10.37
C LEU A 636 4.06 -17.60 10.82
N PRO A 637 3.59 -16.59 10.05
CA PRO A 637 3.63 -15.19 10.43
C PRO A 637 2.46 -14.78 11.35
N ILE A 638 1.53 -15.72 11.55
CA ILE A 638 0.35 -15.67 12.41
C ILE A 638 0.18 -17.04 13.05
N GLU A 639 -0.15 -17.10 14.34
CA GLU A 639 -0.51 -18.36 14.98
C GLU A 639 -1.86 -18.89 14.47
N LEU A 640 -2.02 -20.22 14.47
CA LEU A 640 -3.27 -20.87 14.09
C LEU A 640 -4.00 -21.35 15.36
N PRO A 641 -5.22 -20.83 15.63
CA PRO A 641 -5.98 -21.11 16.84
C PRO A 641 -6.47 -22.57 16.88
N SER A 642 -6.65 -23.09 18.10
CA SER A 642 -7.16 -24.46 18.32
C SER A 642 -8.68 -24.60 18.18
N SER A 643 -9.43 -23.50 18.26
CA SER A 643 -10.90 -23.50 18.14
C SER A 643 -11.46 -22.09 17.91
N MET A 644 -12.71 -21.97 17.46
CA MET A 644 -13.42 -20.68 17.48
C MET A 644 -13.55 -20.08 18.88
N ALA A 645 -13.64 -20.91 19.92
CA ALA A 645 -13.68 -20.40 21.29
C ALA A 645 -12.36 -19.70 21.67
N ALA A 646 -11.22 -20.21 21.19
CA ALA A 646 -9.93 -19.54 21.33
C ALA A 646 -9.91 -18.22 20.56
N VAL A 647 -10.36 -18.19 19.29
CA VAL A 647 -10.49 -16.98 18.47
C VAL A 647 -11.33 -15.91 19.16
N ILE A 648 -12.52 -16.26 19.67
CA ILE A 648 -13.44 -15.31 20.31
C ILE A 648 -12.85 -14.72 21.60
N ALA A 649 -11.97 -15.47 22.28
CA ALA A 649 -11.32 -15.02 23.51
C ALA A 649 -10.13 -14.06 23.27
N GLN A 650 -9.58 -14.05 22.05
CA GLN A 650 -8.47 -13.16 21.69
C GLN A 650 -8.87 -11.69 21.83
N GLN A 651 -7.90 -10.88 22.23
CA GLN A 651 -8.03 -9.45 22.39
C GLN A 651 -7.56 -8.77 21.11
N ALA A 652 -8.43 -7.93 20.53
CA ALA A 652 -8.20 -7.36 19.20
C ALA A 652 -6.86 -6.60 19.04
N ASP A 653 -6.24 -6.10 20.12
CA ASP A 653 -4.96 -5.37 20.09
C ASP A 653 -3.73 -6.20 20.48
N THR A 654 -3.88 -7.51 20.71
CA THR A 654 -2.83 -8.33 21.31
C THR A 654 -2.39 -9.45 20.38
N PRO A 655 -1.08 -9.60 20.09
CA PRO A 655 -0.56 -10.73 19.33
C PRO A 655 -0.35 -11.95 20.22
N PHE A 656 -0.29 -13.15 19.63
CA PHE A 656 0.12 -14.39 20.30
C PHE A 656 -0.72 -14.75 21.55
N ASP A 657 -2.00 -14.38 21.57
CA ASP A 657 -2.86 -14.51 22.74
C ASP A 657 -3.93 -15.61 22.61
N SER A 658 -3.90 -16.39 21.51
CA SER A 658 -4.77 -17.54 21.37
C SER A 658 -4.45 -18.58 22.44
N ASN A 659 -5.48 -19.08 23.11
CA ASN A 659 -5.30 -20.11 24.13
C ASN A 659 -4.91 -21.45 23.48
N ALA A 660 -3.72 -21.95 23.81
CA ALA A 660 -3.17 -23.21 23.30
C ALA A 660 -3.30 -23.31 21.77
N PRO A 661 -2.57 -22.49 21.00
CA PRO A 661 -2.67 -22.49 19.54
C PRO A 661 -2.32 -23.87 18.99
N LEU A 662 -3.02 -24.29 17.94
CA LEU A 662 -2.74 -25.56 17.28
C LEU A 662 -1.35 -25.55 16.63
N TYR A 663 -1.02 -24.42 15.99
CA TYR A 663 0.33 -24.13 15.51
C TYR A 663 0.72 -22.73 15.99
N PRO A 664 1.76 -22.59 16.83
CA PRO A 664 2.18 -21.29 17.33
C PRO A 664 2.81 -20.43 16.21
N PHE A 665 2.92 -19.13 16.45
CA PHE A 665 3.73 -18.24 15.62
C PHE A 665 5.14 -18.80 15.43
N GLY A 666 5.67 -18.68 14.21
CA GLY A 666 7.00 -19.18 13.85
C GLY A 666 7.05 -20.69 13.62
N TYR A 667 5.94 -21.42 13.75
CA TYR A 667 5.89 -22.86 13.43
C TYR A 667 6.07 -23.10 11.93
N GLY A 668 6.77 -24.17 11.60
CA GLY A 668 6.94 -24.67 10.23
C GLY A 668 7.99 -25.77 10.24
N LEU A 669 7.65 -26.92 9.69
CA LEU A 669 8.55 -28.04 9.50
C LEU A 669 9.45 -27.79 8.28
N SER A 670 10.41 -28.68 8.07
CA SER A 670 11.25 -28.71 6.87
C SER A 670 11.31 -30.13 6.33
N TYR A 671 11.62 -30.28 5.05
CA TYR A 671 11.99 -31.59 4.52
C TYR A 671 13.28 -32.04 5.20
N GLU A 672 13.29 -33.29 5.65
CA GLU A 672 14.48 -33.93 6.24
C GLU A 672 15.50 -34.32 5.16
#